data_AF-A0A928K1T1-F1
#
_entry.id   AF-A0A928K1T1-F1
#
_cell.length_a   1.000
_cell.length_b   1.000
_cell.length_c   1.000
_cell.angle_alpha   90.00
_cell.angle_beta   90.00
_cell.angle_gamma   90.00
#
_symmetry.space_group_name_H-M   'P 1'
#
loop_
_entity.id
_entity.type
_entity.pdbx_description
1 polymer ?
#
loop_
_entity_poly.entity_id
_entity_poly.type
_entity_poly.pdbx_seq_one_letter_code
_entity_poly.pdbx_strand_id
1 'polypeptide(L)'
;MAQDNYGSRGMNVRVSRSGIPLERRSKSFIFIALAAALVLVNLMLGLFTSVSGGCFQVLEMGISDEYISVFSGDSYQLSADSLITGGGETNYIWESDDPSLVTVDENGLVTGVSEGKANVTVTETNSGKKVTCAVTVLRLSEMSVAQTEYTLGVGEPASISAFSGNGNAVEYASSNPGIATVDTEGNITTVSPGDVEITVSGFGCETKTCTVSVKKAPSKITFETSLDICVGETRVVTAKTAEDEHAGGFVLSTDSAIIQIAEDGTMTALSEGTATLVAETYNGATGKATVTVRHAPTSMSAELADKSLYTGNTTQVKAKDNTGFCRQYFYSTSDPSVATVDADGVVTATGKGEATISCETFNGVKDTCKVSVKVVDYTKPYTSKLVARNCQELAAKYPELIKLDTIGTSTCGTDIILVRMGTGEKKAIITGGIHSREDITVNYVMRCIEEYAEAFYSNSGRYGSFKISDMLKEWTLYIVPVMNPDGIDIANDGMIPLYKNGEPLSETELFDYKNTSTGVNLNRNFPFEWGYEDPDINATTPDIDSYIGKSEASEPETKAIIRLCEENEFEWMFSFHIKGNMLYWADTVNKNAEKAELMANRLVVNCKFNLMRTSTVAGASGGMENWFRQQYNKPGFCIELMEDQWSSEVNKYFEKKVNWAKTRYAIVLGMRYG
;
A
#
# COMPACT_ATOMS: atom_id res chain seq x y z
N MET A 1 76.29 -10.47 -3.60
CA MET A 1 76.21 -9.04 -3.97
C MET A 1 74.86 -8.55 -3.48
N ALA A 2 74.73 -7.65 -2.50
CA ALA A 2 75.69 -7.04 -1.56
C ALA A 2 74.86 -6.78 -0.26
N GLN A 3 75.35 -7.11 0.95
CA GLN A 3 76.03 -6.21 1.89
C GLN A 3 75.25 -4.91 2.22
N ASP A 4 75.03 -4.49 3.48
CA ASP A 4 75.47 -5.02 4.79
C ASP A 4 74.29 -5.05 5.81
N ASN A 5 74.21 -5.80 6.92
CA ASN A 5 75.12 -6.49 7.89
C ASN A 5 75.16 -5.77 9.27
N TYR A 6 75.36 -6.57 10.34
CA TYR A 6 75.35 -6.25 11.78
C TYR A 6 73.97 -6.04 12.47
N GLY A 7 73.77 -6.56 13.70
CA GLY A 7 74.68 -7.47 14.43
C GLY A 7 74.40 -7.63 15.92
N SER A 8 73.60 -8.65 16.27
CA SER A 8 73.58 -9.40 17.55
C SER A 8 74.31 -8.86 18.78
N ARG A 9 73.60 -8.80 19.92
CA ARG A 9 74.10 -9.34 21.21
C ARG A 9 72.97 -9.52 22.21
N GLY A 10 72.84 -10.73 22.75
CA GLY A 10 72.10 -10.99 23.98
C GLY A 10 72.92 -11.94 24.86
N MET A 11 72.83 -11.78 26.18
CA MET A 11 72.91 -12.87 27.16
C MET A 11 72.65 -12.34 28.59
N ASN A 12 71.73 -13.00 29.28
CA ASN A 12 71.78 -13.45 30.69
C ASN A 12 72.45 -12.59 31.78
N VAL A 13 71.76 -12.42 32.92
CA VAL A 13 72.17 -13.03 34.21
C VAL A 13 70.99 -13.08 35.23
N ARG A 14 71.17 -13.87 36.30
CA ARG A 14 70.17 -14.50 37.19
C ARG A 14 69.63 -13.64 38.37
N VAL A 15 68.35 -13.86 38.69
CA VAL A 15 67.74 -14.24 40.00
C VAL A 15 68.12 -13.51 41.31
N SER A 16 67.12 -12.86 41.95
CA SER A 16 66.70 -13.06 43.38
C SER A 16 65.53 -12.10 43.73
N ARG A 17 64.34 -12.56 44.14
CA ARG A 17 63.86 -12.93 45.51
C ARG A 17 63.67 -11.77 46.54
N SER A 18 62.38 -11.48 46.82
CA SER A 18 61.75 -11.10 48.12
C SER A 18 62.19 -9.85 48.93
N GLY A 19 61.23 -8.98 49.28
CA GLY A 19 61.38 -7.91 50.29
C GLY A 19 60.11 -7.07 50.55
N ILE A 20 59.37 -7.39 51.62
CA ILE A 20 58.14 -6.73 52.15
C ILE A 20 58.55 -5.80 53.35
N PRO A 21 57.79 -4.80 53.87
CA PRO A 21 56.63 -3.98 53.40
C PRO A 21 56.91 -2.45 53.47
N LEU A 22 55.87 -1.60 53.43
CA LEU A 22 55.79 -0.45 54.35
C LEU A 22 54.33 -0.06 54.71
N GLU A 23 53.93 -0.19 55.98
CA GLU A 23 52.70 0.40 56.54
C GLU A 23 52.92 1.84 57.06
N ARG A 24 51.86 2.67 57.03
CA ARG A 24 51.43 3.61 58.10
C ARG A 24 49.92 3.88 57.85
N ARG A 25 48.96 3.60 58.75
CA ARG A 25 48.68 4.15 60.11
C ARG A 25 48.57 5.69 60.11
N SER A 26 47.58 6.37 60.70
CA SER A 26 46.24 6.03 61.27
C SER A 26 45.47 7.39 61.45
N LYS A 27 44.18 7.55 61.82
CA LYS A 27 43.24 6.81 62.71
C LYS A 27 41.77 6.95 62.21
N SER A 28 40.81 6.54 63.05
CA SER A 28 39.34 6.63 62.86
C SER A 28 38.65 7.72 63.73
N PHE A 29 37.38 8.01 63.39
CA PHE A 29 36.23 8.37 64.27
C PHE A 29 36.00 9.79 64.88
N ILE A 30 34.91 10.43 64.38
CA ILE A 30 33.68 10.89 65.11
C ILE A 30 33.64 12.20 65.97
N PHE A 31 32.81 13.14 65.47
CA PHE A 31 31.83 14.07 66.11
C PHE A 31 32.16 15.08 67.27
N ILE A 32 31.48 16.24 67.16
CA ILE A 32 30.85 17.09 68.22
C ILE A 32 31.64 18.21 68.95
N ALA A 33 31.33 19.45 68.51
CA ALA A 33 30.86 20.64 69.25
C ALA A 33 31.73 21.55 70.16
N LEU A 34 31.40 22.85 70.06
CA LEU A 34 31.33 23.91 71.10
C LEU A 34 32.59 24.35 71.89
N ALA A 35 33.23 25.40 71.35
CA ALA A 35 33.44 26.73 71.96
C ALA A 35 34.27 26.96 73.25
N ALA A 36 34.95 28.13 73.21
CA ALA A 36 35.28 29.09 74.29
C ALA A 36 36.70 29.19 74.89
N ALA A 37 37.13 30.46 75.04
CA ALA A 37 37.98 31.06 76.08
C ALA A 37 39.53 31.19 75.94
N LEU A 38 39.98 32.44 75.68
CA LEU A 38 40.87 33.28 76.54
C LEU A 38 42.35 32.84 76.86
N VAL A 39 43.37 33.71 77.09
CA VAL A 39 43.53 35.19 77.01
C VAL A 39 45.04 35.64 77.14
N LEU A 40 45.37 36.90 76.75
CA LEU A 40 46.56 37.72 77.13
C LEU A 40 47.97 37.24 76.66
N VAL A 41 49.07 38.01 76.73
CA VAL A 41 49.41 39.23 77.50
C VAL A 41 50.18 40.31 76.70
N ASN A 42 49.64 41.53 76.63
CA ASN A 42 50.30 42.87 76.71
C ASN A 42 49.33 43.97 76.21
N LEU A 43 49.33 45.27 76.59
CA LEU A 43 50.15 46.20 77.40
C LEU A 43 51.29 46.92 76.64
N MET A 44 51.29 48.25 76.42
CA MET A 44 50.33 49.35 76.77
C MET A 44 50.26 50.36 75.59
N LEU A 45 49.59 51.52 75.56
CA LEU A 45 48.87 52.47 76.47
C LEU A 45 47.72 53.11 75.60
N GLY A 46 46.86 54.06 75.99
CA GLY A 46 46.66 54.82 77.24
C GLY A 46 45.66 55.98 77.05
N LEU A 47 44.47 55.89 77.69
CA LEU A 47 43.49 56.96 78.02
C LEU A 47 43.28 58.14 77.03
N PHE A 48 42.13 58.20 76.36
CA PHE A 48 40.95 58.98 76.86
C PHE A 48 39.65 58.68 76.08
N THR A 49 38.55 59.28 76.52
CA THR A 49 37.14 58.91 76.30
C THR A 49 36.56 59.17 74.91
N SER A 50 35.49 58.41 74.63
CA SER A 50 34.52 58.54 73.54
C SER A 50 33.95 59.94 73.31
N VAL A 51 33.53 60.21 72.05
CA VAL A 51 32.11 60.41 71.67
C VAL A 51 31.98 60.44 70.13
N SER A 52 30.84 59.93 69.62
CA SER A 52 30.30 60.06 68.25
C SER A 52 31.07 59.48 67.05
N GLY A 53 30.31 58.89 66.11
CA GLY A 53 30.61 59.04 64.68
C GLY A 53 31.73 58.20 64.07
N GLY A 54 32.13 57.08 64.68
CA GLY A 54 32.97 56.09 64.00
C GLY A 54 32.22 55.50 62.81
N CYS A 55 32.45 56.04 61.61
CA CYS A 55 31.76 55.63 60.39
C CYS A 55 32.13 54.18 60.05
N PHE A 56 31.12 53.32 59.86
CA PHE A 56 31.33 52.00 59.28
C PHE A 56 31.89 52.20 57.87
N GLN A 57 33.09 51.69 57.62
CA GLN A 57 33.77 51.89 56.35
C GLN A 57 34.51 50.63 55.94
N VAL A 58 34.20 50.11 54.75
CA VAL A 58 35.01 49.10 54.07
C VAL A 58 36.27 49.78 53.54
N LEU A 59 37.44 49.39 54.03
CA LEU A 59 38.75 49.84 53.55
C LEU A 59 39.09 49.20 52.21
N GLU A 60 38.87 47.89 52.09
CA GLU A 60 39.27 47.06 50.95
C GLU A 60 38.29 45.90 50.80
N MET A 61 38.11 45.40 49.58
CA MET A 61 37.19 44.31 49.23
C MET A 61 37.90 43.39 48.24
N GLY A 62 37.71 42.08 48.38
CA GLY A 62 38.33 41.06 47.53
C GLY A 62 37.34 39.97 47.11
N ILE A 63 37.72 39.23 46.06
CA ILE A 63 37.01 38.09 45.50
C ILE A 63 37.99 36.92 45.40
N SER A 64 37.52 35.67 45.51
CA SER A 64 38.40 34.49 45.52
C SER A 64 39.26 34.37 44.26
N ASP A 65 38.68 34.67 43.11
CA ASP A 65 39.28 34.52 41.79
C ASP A 65 38.85 35.68 40.90
N GLU A 66 39.80 36.40 40.30
CA GLU A 66 39.51 37.47 39.33
C GLU A 66 39.12 36.93 37.94
N TYR A 67 39.49 35.69 37.63
CA TYR A 67 39.25 35.05 36.33
C TYR A 67 38.98 33.56 36.52
N ILE A 68 37.88 33.05 35.95
CA ILE A 68 37.55 31.61 35.94
C ILE A 68 37.15 31.12 34.55
N SER A 69 37.15 29.80 34.36
CA SER A 69 36.58 29.16 33.18
C SER A 69 35.82 27.91 33.57
N VAL A 70 34.61 27.76 33.03
CA VAL A 70 33.67 26.65 33.29
C VAL A 70 33.12 26.15 31.95
N PHE A 71 32.69 24.89 31.87
CA PHE A 71 31.90 24.46 30.71
C PHE A 71 30.43 24.87 30.86
N SER A 72 29.70 24.90 29.74
CA SER A 72 28.24 25.07 29.75
C SER A 72 27.59 23.96 30.59
N GLY A 73 26.88 24.34 31.65
CA GLY A 73 26.27 23.45 32.65
C GLY A 73 27.09 23.26 33.93
N ASP A 74 28.39 23.52 33.93
CA ASP A 74 29.23 23.44 35.12
C ASP A 74 29.04 24.66 36.04
N SER A 75 29.37 24.48 37.32
CA SER A 75 29.33 25.55 38.33
C SER A 75 30.64 25.69 39.11
N TYR A 76 30.95 26.92 39.53
CA TYR A 76 32.13 27.29 40.31
C TYR A 76 31.74 28.22 41.47
N GLN A 77 32.21 27.93 42.68
CA GLN A 77 31.90 28.73 43.87
C GLN A 77 32.91 29.87 44.03
N LEU A 78 32.48 31.11 43.79
CA LEU A 78 33.23 32.30 44.20
C LEU A 78 32.96 32.60 45.68
N SER A 79 33.88 33.33 46.32
CA SER A 79 33.63 33.96 47.63
C SER A 79 34.16 35.39 47.65
N ALA A 80 33.65 36.20 48.60
CA ALA A 80 34.00 37.61 48.74
C ALA A 80 34.33 37.93 50.21
N ASP A 81 35.30 38.81 50.42
CA ASP A 81 35.71 39.31 51.74
C ASP A 81 35.86 40.84 51.73
N SER A 82 35.79 41.48 52.90
CA SER A 82 35.79 42.94 53.05
C SER A 82 36.42 43.38 54.37
N LEU A 83 37.53 44.12 54.27
CA LEU A 83 38.25 44.67 55.42
C LEU A 83 37.50 45.91 55.95
N ILE A 84 36.91 45.83 57.14
CA ILE A 84 36.05 46.88 57.72
C ILE A 84 36.66 47.58 58.94
N THR A 85 36.29 48.85 59.15
CA THR A 85 36.53 49.59 60.40
C THR A 85 35.23 49.83 61.16
N GLY A 86 35.18 49.39 62.43
CA GLY A 86 33.96 49.35 63.24
C GLY A 86 33.21 48.05 63.01
N GLY A 87 33.03 47.24 64.07
CA GLY A 87 32.51 45.87 63.97
C GLY A 87 31.02 45.80 63.69
N GLY A 88 30.65 45.88 62.40
CA GLY A 88 29.36 45.44 61.87
C GLY A 88 29.52 44.19 61.00
N GLU A 89 28.43 43.74 60.38
CA GLU A 89 28.40 42.60 59.47
C GLU A 89 28.31 43.06 58.01
N THR A 90 29.08 42.42 57.12
CA THR A 90 29.08 42.67 55.67
C THR A 90 28.09 41.75 54.98
N ASN A 91 27.24 42.30 54.12
CA ASN A 91 26.39 41.50 53.23
C ASN A 91 26.78 41.77 51.78
N TYR A 92 26.54 40.77 50.92
CA TYR A 92 26.97 40.77 49.53
C TYR A 92 25.77 40.57 48.60
N ILE A 93 25.75 41.31 47.49
CA ILE A 93 24.83 41.10 46.36
C ILE A 93 25.67 40.69 45.16
N TRP A 94 25.42 39.47 44.66
CA TRP A 94 26.03 38.93 43.45
C TRP A 94 25.14 39.23 42.23
N GLU A 95 25.77 39.65 41.13
CA GLU A 95 25.11 40.07 39.89
C GLU A 95 25.96 39.62 38.70
N SER A 96 25.34 39.10 37.64
CA SER A 96 26.02 38.82 36.36
C SER A 96 25.60 39.87 35.34
N ASP A 97 26.54 40.40 34.55
CA ASP A 97 26.23 41.37 33.49
C ASP A 97 25.55 40.74 32.25
N ASP A 98 25.68 39.41 32.06
CA ASP A 98 24.89 38.65 31.10
C ASP A 98 24.42 37.28 31.68
N PRO A 99 23.22 37.24 32.30
CA PRO A 99 22.57 36.01 32.77
C PRO A 99 22.25 34.97 31.69
N SER A 100 22.38 35.27 30.38
CA SER A 100 22.20 34.29 29.30
C SER A 100 23.49 33.53 28.98
N LEU A 101 24.65 34.08 29.37
CA LEU A 101 25.95 33.42 29.31
C LEU A 101 26.31 32.79 30.66
N VAL A 102 26.10 33.49 31.78
CA VAL A 102 26.52 33.09 33.12
C VAL A 102 25.51 33.55 34.17
N THR A 103 25.02 32.63 35.01
CA THR A 103 24.24 32.99 36.22
C THR A 103 25.11 32.95 37.47
N VAL A 104 24.69 33.65 38.52
CA VAL A 104 25.25 33.53 39.88
C VAL A 104 24.11 33.55 40.90
N ASP A 105 24.20 32.76 41.96
CA ASP A 105 23.22 32.72 43.04
C ASP A 105 23.54 33.73 44.18
N GLU A 106 22.66 33.82 45.19
CA GLU A 106 22.85 34.71 46.34
C GLU A 106 24.09 34.38 47.21
N ASN A 107 24.67 33.19 47.05
CA ASN A 107 25.84 32.70 47.77
C ASN A 107 27.15 32.80 46.97
N GLY A 108 27.10 33.25 45.71
CA GLY A 108 28.27 33.34 44.82
C GLY A 108 28.56 32.07 44.01
N LEU A 109 27.64 31.11 43.94
CA LEU A 109 27.75 29.96 43.05
C LEU A 109 27.46 30.39 41.61
N VAL A 110 28.51 30.43 40.80
CA VAL A 110 28.46 30.78 39.38
C VAL A 110 28.13 29.54 38.57
N THR A 111 27.26 29.64 37.55
CA THR A 111 26.94 28.54 36.62
C THR A 111 27.06 29.02 35.17
N GLY A 112 27.75 28.25 34.33
CA GLY A 112 27.86 28.53 32.89
C GLY A 112 26.58 28.14 32.15
N VAL A 113 25.97 29.08 31.43
CA VAL A 113 24.69 28.87 30.70
C VAL A 113 24.92 28.63 29.22
N SER A 114 25.77 29.42 28.56
CA SER A 114 26.11 29.24 27.14
C SER A 114 27.49 29.82 26.78
N GLU A 115 28.08 29.34 25.67
CA GLU A 115 29.45 29.70 25.24
C GLU A 115 29.64 31.21 25.07
N GLY A 116 30.56 31.80 25.83
CA GLY A 116 30.76 33.26 25.82
C GLY A 116 31.65 33.76 26.96
N LYS A 117 31.55 35.07 27.23
CA LYS A 117 32.23 35.74 28.35
C LYS A 117 31.31 36.75 29.01
N ALA A 118 31.24 36.70 30.33
CA ALA A 118 30.45 37.60 31.17
C ALA A 118 31.24 37.91 32.46
N ASN A 119 30.78 38.90 33.21
CA ASN A 119 31.40 39.37 34.44
C ASN A 119 30.46 39.16 35.62
N VAL A 120 30.87 38.35 36.58
CA VAL A 120 30.18 38.20 37.87
C VAL A 120 30.73 39.25 38.82
N THR A 121 29.89 40.20 39.21
CA THR A 121 30.22 41.31 40.10
C THR A 121 29.54 41.14 41.44
N VAL A 122 30.32 41.23 42.51
CA VAL A 122 29.81 41.23 43.89
C VAL A 122 29.88 42.63 44.47
N THR A 123 28.81 43.04 45.15
CA THR A 123 28.63 44.37 45.74
C THR A 123 28.49 44.25 47.26
N GLU A 124 29.34 44.92 48.04
CA GLU A 124 29.16 45.02 49.50
C GLU A 124 28.08 46.07 49.81
N THR A 125 27.05 45.68 50.57
CA THR A 125 25.81 46.45 50.68
C THR A 125 25.92 47.78 51.42
N ASN A 126 26.83 47.89 52.39
CA ASN A 126 26.92 49.06 53.27
C ASN A 126 27.74 50.20 52.64
N SER A 127 28.74 49.86 51.83
CA SER A 127 29.68 50.79 51.20
C SER A 127 29.43 51.00 49.70
N GLY A 128 28.72 50.08 49.04
CA GLY A 128 28.55 50.07 47.59
C GLY A 128 29.83 49.75 46.80
N LYS A 129 30.89 49.27 47.47
CA LYS A 129 32.09 48.76 46.79
C LYS A 129 31.74 47.53 45.96
N LYS A 130 32.38 47.41 44.80
CA LYS A 130 32.22 46.30 43.85
C LYS A 130 33.59 45.72 43.51
N VAL A 131 33.65 44.40 43.39
CA VAL A 131 34.76 43.65 42.76
C VAL A 131 34.16 42.61 41.81
N THR A 132 34.93 42.19 40.82
CA THR A 132 34.41 41.49 39.64
C THR A 132 35.31 40.33 39.22
N CYS A 133 34.71 39.18 38.94
CA CYS A 133 35.33 38.03 38.31
C CYS A 133 34.94 37.97 36.83
N ALA A 134 35.92 37.85 35.93
CA ALA A 134 35.68 37.63 34.51
C ALA A 134 35.55 36.12 34.21
N VAL A 135 34.35 35.71 33.80
CA VAL A 135 33.97 34.31 33.58
C VAL A 135 34.02 34.01 32.08
N THR A 136 34.75 32.98 31.67
CA THR A 136 34.69 32.43 30.31
C THR A 136 33.95 31.09 30.32
N VAL A 137 32.84 31.00 29.60
CA VAL A 137 32.09 29.74 29.44
C VAL A 137 32.53 29.06 28.16
N LEU A 138 33.04 27.84 28.31
CA LEU A 138 33.48 26.99 27.22
C LEU A 138 32.31 26.12 26.75
N ARG A 139 32.15 25.97 25.43
CA ARG A 139 31.27 24.93 24.89
C ARG A 139 31.77 23.54 25.29
N LEU A 140 30.83 22.60 25.46
CA LEU A 140 31.17 21.18 25.45
C LEU A 140 31.56 20.74 24.04
N SER A 141 32.43 19.74 23.99
CA SER A 141 32.82 19.04 22.77
C SER A 141 31.84 17.90 22.48
N GLU A 142 31.60 17.62 21.20
CA GLU A 142 30.74 16.50 20.80
C GLU A 142 31.34 15.16 21.25
N MET A 143 30.49 14.19 21.56
CA MET A 143 30.87 12.81 21.89
C MET A 143 30.14 11.87 20.94
N SER A 144 30.90 11.01 20.26
CA SER A 144 30.39 10.04 19.31
C SER A 144 30.51 8.62 19.87
N VAL A 145 29.48 7.81 19.70
CA VAL A 145 29.43 6.39 20.11
C VAL A 145 28.99 5.57 18.90
N ALA A 146 29.74 4.52 18.56
CA ALA A 146 29.54 3.78 17.31
C ALA A 146 28.22 2.98 17.26
N GLN A 147 27.73 2.56 18.42
CA GLN A 147 26.47 1.82 18.60
C GLN A 147 25.90 2.19 19.97
N THR A 148 24.62 2.57 20.01
CA THR A 148 23.95 3.09 21.22
C THR A 148 22.98 2.10 21.86
N GLU A 149 22.76 0.94 21.26
CA GLU A 149 21.88 -0.11 21.76
C GLU A 149 22.49 -1.49 21.49
N TYR A 150 22.51 -2.37 22.49
CA TYR A 150 22.92 -3.76 22.37
C TYR A 150 21.85 -4.68 22.96
N THR A 151 21.62 -5.84 22.33
CA THR A 151 21.04 -7.02 22.99
C THR A 151 22.13 -8.07 23.08
N LEU A 152 22.32 -8.71 24.24
CA LEU A 152 23.43 -9.64 24.49
C LEU A 152 22.98 -10.81 25.37
N GLY A 153 23.52 -12.00 25.14
CA GLY A 153 23.44 -13.11 26.09
C GLY A 153 24.38 -12.92 27.29
N VAL A 154 24.11 -13.58 28.42
CA VAL A 154 25.06 -13.65 29.55
C VAL A 154 26.37 -14.31 29.11
N GLY A 155 27.50 -13.65 29.33
CA GLY A 155 28.83 -14.06 28.87
C GLY A 155 29.11 -13.80 27.39
N GLU A 156 28.25 -13.08 26.66
CA GLU A 156 28.49 -12.73 25.26
C GLU A 156 29.50 -11.58 25.14
N PRO A 157 30.58 -11.71 24.33
CA PRO A 157 31.59 -10.67 24.19
C PRO A 157 31.09 -9.51 23.32
N ALA A 158 31.14 -8.29 23.87
CA ALA A 158 30.87 -7.06 23.14
C ALA A 158 31.76 -5.91 23.66
N SER A 159 31.87 -4.83 22.90
CA SER A 159 32.59 -3.63 23.31
C SER A 159 31.94 -2.38 22.72
N ILE A 160 31.89 -1.30 23.49
CA ILE A 160 31.48 0.03 23.03
C ILE A 160 32.70 0.78 22.52
N SER A 161 32.65 1.25 21.28
CA SER A 161 33.64 2.19 20.74
C SER A 161 33.08 3.61 20.77
N ALA A 162 33.78 4.52 21.44
CA ALA A 162 33.41 5.93 21.53
C ALA A 162 34.62 6.85 21.31
N PHE A 163 34.36 8.09 20.89
CA PHE A 163 35.37 9.10 20.60
C PHE A 163 34.89 10.50 20.96
N SER A 164 35.76 11.26 21.64
CA SER A 164 35.57 12.64 22.08
C SER A 164 36.06 13.63 21.01
N GLY A 165 35.24 14.64 20.67
CA GLY A 165 35.57 15.64 19.64
C GLY A 165 36.77 16.53 19.96
N ASN A 166 37.29 16.50 21.19
CA ASN A 166 38.51 17.18 21.62
C ASN A 166 39.71 16.23 21.82
N GLY A 167 39.55 14.92 21.65
CA GLY A 167 40.60 13.92 21.79
C GLY A 167 40.99 13.58 23.24
N ASN A 168 40.24 14.04 24.25
CA ASN A 168 40.44 13.63 25.64
C ASN A 168 40.07 12.16 25.86
N ALA A 169 40.64 11.53 26.89
CA ALA A 169 40.26 10.17 27.28
C ALA A 169 38.75 10.06 27.55
N VAL A 170 38.18 8.92 27.16
CA VAL A 170 36.77 8.57 27.38
C VAL A 170 36.69 7.63 28.57
N GLU A 171 35.68 7.82 29.41
CA GLU A 171 35.37 7.01 30.59
C GLU A 171 34.00 6.32 30.40
N TYR A 172 33.86 5.11 30.94
CA TYR A 172 32.66 4.30 30.85
C TYR A 172 32.13 3.94 32.24
N ALA A 173 30.82 4.06 32.45
CA ALA A 173 30.17 3.70 33.72
C ALA A 173 28.84 2.97 33.49
N SER A 174 28.71 1.76 34.04
CA SER A 174 27.44 1.01 34.04
C SER A 174 26.54 1.47 35.19
N SER A 175 25.27 1.77 34.89
CA SER A 175 24.26 2.12 35.91
C SER A 175 23.84 0.94 36.80
N ASN A 176 24.13 -0.30 36.38
CA ASN A 176 23.94 -1.51 37.19
C ASN A 176 25.00 -2.59 36.87
N PRO A 177 26.15 -2.58 37.58
CA PRO A 177 27.20 -3.60 37.50
C PRO A 177 26.75 -5.05 37.77
N GLY A 178 25.54 -5.26 38.34
CA GLY A 178 24.97 -6.61 38.52
C GLY A 178 24.31 -7.18 37.26
N ILE A 179 23.99 -6.34 36.27
CA ILE A 179 23.43 -6.74 34.96
C ILE A 179 24.55 -6.85 33.94
N ALA A 180 25.37 -5.80 33.78
CA ALA A 180 26.61 -5.84 33.01
C ALA A 180 27.64 -4.85 33.55
N THR A 181 28.92 -5.18 33.45
CA THR A 181 30.05 -4.27 33.71
C THR A 181 30.70 -3.81 32.41
N VAL A 182 31.42 -2.71 32.46
CA VAL A 182 32.26 -2.19 31.36
C VAL A 182 33.63 -1.81 31.92
N ASP A 183 34.69 -2.02 31.16
CA ASP A 183 36.06 -1.66 31.55
C ASP A 183 36.55 -0.34 30.93
N THR A 184 37.80 0.03 31.17
CA THR A 184 38.43 1.26 30.66
C THR A 184 38.72 1.25 29.16
N GLU A 185 38.61 0.10 28.50
CA GLU A 185 38.77 -0.04 27.05
C GLU A 185 37.40 -0.10 26.33
N GLY A 186 36.30 -0.16 27.09
CA GLY A 186 34.93 -0.24 26.59
C GLY A 186 34.39 -1.66 26.45
N ASN A 187 35.12 -2.68 26.91
CA ASN A 187 34.67 -4.08 26.82
C ASN A 187 33.53 -4.34 27.82
N ILE A 188 32.44 -4.93 27.35
CA ILE A 188 31.28 -5.30 28.16
C ILE A 188 31.46 -6.73 28.69
N THR A 189 31.13 -6.95 29.96
CA THR A 189 30.92 -8.27 30.54
C THR A 189 29.48 -8.36 31.06
N THR A 190 28.64 -9.19 30.43
CA THR A 190 27.25 -9.41 30.85
C THR A 190 27.17 -10.43 31.99
N VAL A 191 26.44 -10.10 33.05
CA VAL A 191 26.45 -10.78 34.36
C VAL A 191 25.11 -11.48 34.65
N SER A 192 23.99 -10.79 34.45
CA SER A 192 22.65 -11.37 34.66
C SER A 192 21.59 -10.68 33.79
N PRO A 193 20.45 -11.34 33.48
CA PRO A 193 19.45 -10.78 32.59
C PRO A 193 18.73 -9.55 33.15
N GLY A 194 18.48 -8.58 32.28
CA GLY A 194 17.88 -7.28 32.59
C GLY A 194 18.46 -6.18 31.72
N ASP A 195 17.87 -4.99 31.79
CA ASP A 195 18.33 -3.83 31.03
C ASP A 195 19.25 -2.94 31.89
N VAL A 196 20.31 -2.43 31.29
CA VAL A 196 21.26 -1.50 31.92
C VAL A 196 21.70 -0.42 30.93
N GLU A 197 22.10 0.73 31.47
CA GLU A 197 22.63 1.84 30.69
C GLU A 197 24.13 2.01 30.98
N ILE A 198 24.95 2.11 29.95
CA ILE A 198 26.36 2.48 30.05
C ILE A 198 26.49 3.95 29.64
N THR A 199 26.84 4.78 30.60
CA THR A 199 27.21 6.18 30.37
C THR A 199 28.63 6.26 29.81
N VAL A 200 28.79 7.12 28.81
CA VAL A 200 30.05 7.47 28.15
C VAL A 200 30.34 8.94 28.44
N SER A 201 31.46 9.23 29.08
CA SER A 201 31.85 10.59 29.52
C SER A 201 33.28 10.93 29.12
N GLY A 202 33.62 12.22 29.11
CA GLY A 202 34.98 12.69 28.84
C GLY A 202 35.13 14.15 29.23
N PHE A 203 36.32 14.59 29.64
CA PHE A 203 36.54 15.95 30.11
C PHE A 203 36.20 16.99 29.03
N GLY A 204 35.35 17.97 29.38
CA GLY A 204 34.88 19.00 28.45
C GLY A 204 34.04 18.47 27.28
N CYS A 205 33.39 17.32 27.42
CA CYS A 205 32.55 16.70 26.40
C CYS A 205 31.10 16.54 26.88
N GLU A 206 30.16 16.49 25.95
CA GLU A 206 28.82 15.97 26.24
C GLU A 206 28.89 14.50 26.69
N THR A 207 28.06 14.11 27.65
CA THR A 207 27.83 12.69 27.93
C THR A 207 26.93 12.07 26.86
N LYS A 208 27.14 10.78 26.60
CA LYS A 208 26.22 9.93 25.82
C LYS A 208 25.91 8.69 26.62
N THR A 209 24.86 7.97 26.25
CA THR A 209 24.52 6.69 26.87
C THR A 209 24.32 5.61 25.82
N CYS A 210 24.51 4.36 26.25
CA CYS A 210 24.30 3.17 25.45
C CYS A 210 23.43 2.20 26.26
N THR A 211 22.31 1.75 25.70
CA THR A 211 21.47 0.73 26.34
C THR A 211 22.04 -0.66 26.08
N VAL A 212 21.96 -1.55 27.07
CA VAL A 212 22.36 -2.96 26.97
C VAL A 212 21.26 -3.81 27.59
N SER A 213 20.51 -4.52 26.75
CA SER A 213 19.50 -5.49 27.17
C SER A 213 20.15 -6.88 27.27
N VAL A 214 20.33 -7.37 28.49
CA VAL A 214 20.93 -8.68 28.74
C VAL A 214 19.84 -9.74 28.80
N LYS A 215 19.91 -10.73 27.90
CA LYS A 215 19.10 -11.95 27.88
C LYS A 215 19.87 -13.13 28.46
N LYS A 216 19.20 -14.26 28.63
CA LYS A 216 19.87 -15.51 29.05
C LYS A 216 20.89 -15.96 28.00
N ALA A 217 21.96 -16.61 28.46
CA ALA A 217 22.86 -17.32 27.57
C ALA A 217 22.12 -18.46 26.85
N PRO A 218 22.46 -18.80 25.58
CA PRO A 218 21.81 -19.87 24.84
C PRO A 218 21.88 -21.22 25.58
N SER A 219 20.74 -21.90 25.74
CA SER A 219 20.69 -23.28 26.26
C SER A 219 20.43 -24.31 25.14
N LYS A 220 19.78 -23.88 24.06
CA LYS A 220 19.45 -24.72 22.91
C LYS A 220 19.34 -23.89 21.63
N ILE A 221 19.91 -24.41 20.55
CA ILE A 221 19.70 -23.87 19.19
C ILE A 221 18.66 -24.72 18.46
N THR A 222 17.83 -24.05 17.67
CA THR A 222 16.81 -24.63 16.79
C THR A 222 16.98 -24.14 15.36
N PHE A 223 16.43 -24.89 14.42
CA PHE A 223 16.40 -24.58 12.99
C PHE A 223 14.94 -24.53 12.51
N GLU A 224 14.74 -24.01 11.31
CA GLU A 224 13.49 -24.14 10.55
C GLU A 224 13.07 -25.61 10.31
N THR A 225 11.76 -25.86 10.20
CA THR A 225 11.15 -27.20 10.31
C THR A 225 11.47 -28.16 9.16
N SER A 226 12.01 -27.68 8.04
CA SER A 226 12.55 -28.50 6.96
C SER A 226 13.67 -27.77 6.23
N LEU A 227 14.84 -28.42 6.16
CA LEU A 227 16.01 -27.99 5.40
C LEU A 227 16.13 -28.69 4.04
N ASP A 228 15.04 -29.29 3.53
CA ASP A 228 15.05 -29.98 2.24
C ASP A 228 15.44 -29.02 1.09
N ILE A 229 16.31 -29.53 0.21
CA ILE A 229 17.01 -28.76 -0.84
C ILE A 229 17.35 -29.70 -2.02
N CYS A 230 17.49 -29.18 -3.23
CA CYS A 230 17.91 -29.97 -4.40
C CYS A 230 19.40 -29.83 -4.72
N VAL A 231 20.01 -30.85 -5.35
CA VAL A 231 21.40 -30.76 -5.86
C VAL A 231 21.57 -29.52 -6.75
N GLY A 232 22.59 -28.70 -6.46
CA GLY A 232 22.85 -27.44 -7.16
C GLY A 232 22.04 -26.24 -6.69
N GLU A 233 21.10 -26.41 -5.76
CA GLU A 233 20.38 -25.30 -5.12
C GLU A 233 21.21 -24.70 -3.96
N THR A 234 21.00 -23.41 -3.68
CA THR A 234 21.59 -22.67 -2.55
C THR A 234 20.51 -22.08 -1.64
N ARG A 235 20.75 -22.08 -0.32
CA ARG A 235 19.81 -21.59 0.71
C ARG A 235 20.58 -21.00 1.90
N VAL A 236 20.27 -19.77 2.30
CA VAL A 236 20.74 -19.23 3.60
C VAL A 236 20.03 -19.97 4.73
N VAL A 237 20.76 -20.52 5.70
CA VAL A 237 20.16 -21.22 6.85
C VAL A 237 19.98 -20.26 8.02
N THR A 238 18.78 -20.24 8.61
CA THR A 238 18.51 -19.51 9.85
C THR A 238 18.49 -20.46 11.06
N ALA A 239 19.41 -20.23 12.01
CA ALA A 239 19.38 -20.81 13.34
C ALA A 239 18.76 -19.82 14.36
N LYS A 240 18.18 -20.32 15.46
CA LYS A 240 17.51 -19.51 16.51
C LYS A 240 17.68 -20.10 17.91
N THR A 241 17.87 -19.23 18.91
CA THR A 241 17.82 -19.53 20.35
C THR A 241 16.36 -19.59 20.85
N ALA A 242 16.15 -19.77 22.17
CA ALA A 242 14.86 -19.45 22.79
C ALA A 242 14.59 -17.92 22.76
N GLU A 243 13.33 -17.53 22.99
CA GLU A 243 12.85 -16.14 22.90
C GLU A 243 13.43 -15.22 24.00
N ASP A 244 13.70 -15.80 25.18
CA ASP A 244 14.33 -15.16 26.34
C ASP A 244 15.85 -15.38 26.43
N GLU A 245 16.44 -15.98 25.39
CA GLU A 245 17.88 -16.15 25.18
C GLU A 245 18.38 -15.23 24.06
N HIS A 246 19.70 -15.02 23.96
CA HIS A 246 20.30 -14.32 22.82
C HIS A 246 21.68 -14.87 22.42
N ALA A 247 21.99 -14.77 21.14
CA ALA A 247 23.33 -14.76 20.58
C ALA A 247 23.31 -13.94 19.28
N GLY A 248 24.29 -13.07 19.09
CA GLY A 248 24.46 -12.22 17.90
C GLY A 248 24.97 -12.98 16.66
N GLY A 249 25.30 -14.26 16.79
CA GLY A 249 25.74 -15.09 15.67
C GLY A 249 25.83 -16.59 15.99
N PHE A 250 26.00 -17.39 14.95
CA PHE A 250 26.14 -18.85 15.02
C PHE A 250 27.29 -19.31 14.13
N VAL A 251 28.16 -20.18 14.65
CA VAL A 251 29.13 -20.92 13.82
C VAL A 251 28.41 -22.12 13.23
N LEU A 252 28.25 -22.15 11.90
CA LEU A 252 27.61 -23.26 11.18
C LEU A 252 28.65 -24.24 10.63
N SER A 253 28.39 -25.54 10.74
CA SER A 253 29.28 -26.59 10.26
C SER A 253 28.53 -27.88 9.86
N THR A 254 29.16 -28.71 9.04
CA THR A 254 28.61 -30.00 8.58
C THR A 254 29.67 -31.09 8.60
N ASP A 255 29.25 -32.34 8.74
CA ASP A 255 30.09 -33.54 8.81
C ASP A 255 30.15 -34.33 7.47
N SER A 256 29.53 -33.82 6.41
CA SER A 256 29.26 -34.58 5.19
C SER A 256 29.58 -33.81 3.90
N ALA A 257 30.10 -34.52 2.90
CA ALA A 257 30.35 -33.98 1.55
C ALA A 257 29.07 -33.76 0.71
N ILE A 258 27.89 -33.99 1.30
CA ILE A 258 26.57 -33.83 0.68
C ILE A 258 26.14 -32.35 0.59
N ILE A 259 26.62 -31.50 1.50
CA ILE A 259 26.42 -30.04 1.49
C ILE A 259 27.72 -29.30 1.79
N GLN A 260 27.78 -28.02 1.40
CA GLN A 260 28.80 -27.07 1.82
C GLN A 260 28.13 -25.86 2.47
N ILE A 261 28.74 -25.29 3.51
CA ILE A 261 28.30 -24.05 4.17
C ILE A 261 29.38 -22.98 3.93
N ALA A 262 28.98 -21.76 3.59
CA ALA A 262 29.84 -20.58 3.52
C ALA A 262 29.73 -19.71 4.79
N GLU A 263 30.67 -18.78 4.98
CA GLU A 263 30.77 -17.95 6.21
C GLU A 263 29.56 -17.02 6.44
N ASP A 264 28.80 -16.71 5.38
CA ASP A 264 27.54 -15.95 5.41
C ASP A 264 26.31 -16.81 5.81
N GLY A 265 26.50 -18.11 6.03
CA GLY A 265 25.44 -19.07 6.30
C GLY A 265 24.74 -19.61 5.04
N THR A 266 25.24 -19.32 3.84
CA THR A 266 24.73 -19.91 2.59
C THR A 266 25.13 -21.38 2.50
N MET A 267 24.13 -22.26 2.54
CA MET A 267 24.24 -23.69 2.26
C MET A 267 24.13 -23.96 0.76
N THR A 268 25.03 -24.77 0.21
CA THR A 268 25.00 -25.28 -1.17
C THR A 268 24.87 -26.81 -1.15
N ALA A 269 23.96 -27.37 -1.94
CA ALA A 269 23.76 -28.81 -2.02
C ALA A 269 24.59 -29.47 -3.14
N LEU A 270 25.42 -30.47 -2.79
CA LEU A 270 26.44 -31.04 -3.67
C LEU A 270 26.05 -32.40 -4.27
N SER A 271 25.38 -33.26 -3.50
CA SER A 271 24.98 -34.61 -3.94
C SER A 271 23.77 -35.12 -3.16
N GLU A 272 22.97 -36.02 -3.75
CA GLU A 272 21.79 -36.59 -3.09
C GLU A 272 22.13 -37.37 -1.80
N GLY A 273 21.23 -37.29 -0.80
CA GLY A 273 21.36 -37.99 0.47
C GLY A 273 20.92 -37.15 1.67
N THR A 274 21.49 -37.44 2.85
CA THR A 274 21.25 -36.67 4.08
C THR A 274 22.55 -36.22 4.74
N ALA A 275 22.60 -34.99 5.21
CA ALA A 275 23.73 -34.42 5.96
C ALA A 275 23.29 -33.93 7.35
N THR A 276 24.22 -33.94 8.32
CA THR A 276 24.02 -33.22 9.58
C THR A 276 24.44 -31.77 9.38
N LEU A 277 23.57 -30.83 9.73
CA LEU A 277 23.94 -29.43 9.95
C LEU A 277 24.01 -29.18 11.45
N VAL A 278 25.10 -28.53 11.90
CA VAL A 278 25.36 -28.17 13.29
C VAL A 278 25.51 -26.65 13.38
N ALA A 279 24.89 -26.06 14.41
CA ALA A 279 25.12 -24.68 14.81
C ALA A 279 25.73 -24.67 16.22
N GLU A 280 26.63 -23.73 16.48
CA GLU A 280 27.24 -23.47 17.79
C GLU A 280 27.23 -21.96 18.10
N THR A 281 27.04 -21.61 19.37
CA THR A 281 27.00 -20.22 19.88
C THR A 281 28.25 -19.90 20.71
N TYR A 282 28.47 -18.62 21.04
CA TYR A 282 29.65 -18.14 21.77
C TYR A 282 29.94 -18.88 23.10
N ASN A 283 28.93 -19.48 23.73
CA ASN A 283 29.04 -20.24 24.98
C ASN A 283 29.16 -21.77 24.78
N GLY A 284 29.31 -22.26 23.55
CA GLY A 284 29.40 -23.68 23.22
C GLY A 284 28.08 -24.45 23.28
N ALA A 285 26.93 -23.78 23.41
CA ALA A 285 25.65 -24.44 23.21
C ALA A 285 25.46 -24.77 21.72
N THR A 286 24.91 -25.96 21.44
CA THR A 286 24.80 -26.49 20.07
C THR A 286 23.36 -26.88 19.71
N GLY A 287 23.08 -26.90 18.41
CA GLY A 287 21.87 -27.49 17.84
C GLY A 287 22.22 -28.28 16.59
N LYS A 288 21.37 -29.26 16.24
CA LYS A 288 21.53 -30.09 15.04
C LYS A 288 20.23 -30.21 14.26
N ALA A 289 20.34 -30.25 12.94
CA ALA A 289 19.23 -30.56 12.03
C ALA A 289 19.71 -31.50 10.91
N THR A 290 18.78 -32.27 10.35
CA THR A 290 19.01 -33.10 9.18
C THR A 290 18.65 -32.32 7.93
N VAL A 291 19.58 -32.25 6.98
CA VAL A 291 19.37 -31.68 5.64
C VAL A 291 19.12 -32.83 4.66
N THR A 292 17.99 -32.82 3.95
CA THR A 292 17.70 -33.80 2.89
C THR A 292 18.04 -33.19 1.53
N VAL A 293 19.07 -33.70 0.86
CA VAL A 293 19.40 -33.30 -0.52
C VAL A 293 18.70 -34.26 -1.49
N ARG A 294 17.80 -33.72 -2.30
CA ARG A 294 16.98 -34.46 -3.28
C ARG A 294 17.48 -34.27 -4.71
N HIS A 295 17.09 -35.18 -5.60
CA HIS A 295 17.30 -35.06 -7.04
C HIS A 295 16.72 -33.74 -7.57
N ALA A 296 17.52 -32.97 -8.31
CA ALA A 296 17.08 -31.73 -8.96
C ALA A 296 15.96 -32.02 -9.97
N PRO A 297 15.06 -31.05 -10.26
CA PRO A 297 13.95 -31.30 -11.16
C PRO A 297 14.50 -31.44 -12.59
N THR A 298 13.99 -32.43 -13.31
CA THR A 298 14.41 -32.77 -14.68
C THR A 298 13.27 -32.71 -15.70
N SER A 299 12.03 -32.68 -15.23
CA SER A 299 10.85 -32.37 -16.03
C SER A 299 9.73 -31.80 -15.15
N MET A 300 8.90 -30.92 -15.72
CA MET A 300 7.75 -30.31 -15.05
C MET A 300 6.55 -30.22 -16.00
N SER A 301 5.44 -29.69 -15.50
CA SER A 301 4.26 -29.31 -16.26
C SER A 301 3.59 -28.08 -15.64
N ALA A 302 3.03 -27.21 -16.46
CA ALA A 302 2.28 -26.03 -16.03
C ALA A 302 0.95 -25.93 -16.80
N GLU A 303 -0.18 -25.98 -16.10
CA GLU A 303 -1.50 -25.72 -16.67
C GLU A 303 -2.21 -24.56 -15.97
N LEU A 304 -3.09 -23.85 -16.68
CA LEU A 304 -4.08 -22.98 -16.07
C LEU A 304 -5.35 -23.77 -15.79
N ALA A 305 -6.04 -23.46 -14.70
CA ALA A 305 -7.41 -23.94 -14.49
C ALA A 305 -8.33 -23.46 -15.63
N ASP A 306 -8.23 -22.18 -15.99
CA ASP A 306 -8.99 -21.56 -17.06
C ASP A 306 -8.08 -20.96 -18.13
N LYS A 307 -8.27 -21.37 -19.39
CA LYS A 307 -7.44 -20.92 -20.54
C LYS A 307 -8.02 -19.72 -21.27
N SER A 308 -9.23 -19.29 -20.89
CA SER A 308 -9.93 -18.12 -21.42
C SER A 308 -10.49 -17.31 -20.25
N LEU A 309 -10.06 -16.06 -20.12
CA LEU A 309 -10.48 -15.12 -19.08
C LEU A 309 -11.17 -13.90 -19.68
N TYR A 310 -11.75 -13.08 -18.79
CA TYR A 310 -12.23 -11.74 -19.11
C TYR A 310 -11.42 -10.71 -18.31
N THR A 311 -11.26 -9.48 -18.80
CA THR A 311 -10.47 -8.43 -18.11
C THR A 311 -10.88 -8.31 -16.64
N GLY A 312 -9.89 -8.33 -15.73
CA GLY A 312 -10.08 -8.27 -14.28
C GLY A 312 -10.35 -9.60 -13.57
N ASN A 313 -10.65 -10.69 -14.29
CA ASN A 313 -10.71 -12.03 -13.69
C ASN A 313 -9.29 -12.60 -13.46
N THR A 314 -9.16 -13.53 -12.52
CA THR A 314 -7.91 -14.25 -12.22
C THR A 314 -8.05 -15.77 -12.44
N THR A 315 -6.93 -16.47 -12.56
CA THR A 315 -6.86 -17.95 -12.49
C THR A 315 -5.47 -18.38 -11.98
N GLN A 316 -5.32 -19.64 -11.57
CA GLN A 316 -4.08 -20.16 -10.97
C GLN A 316 -3.28 -21.00 -11.97
N VAL A 317 -1.96 -20.79 -12.05
CA VAL A 317 -1.02 -21.78 -12.63
C VAL A 317 -0.89 -22.95 -11.66
N LYS A 318 -1.27 -24.14 -12.11
CA LYS A 318 -0.94 -25.41 -11.45
C LYS A 318 0.39 -25.89 -12.01
N ALA A 319 1.48 -25.46 -11.36
CA ALA A 319 2.81 -25.98 -11.60
C ALA A 319 3.01 -27.32 -10.88
N LYS A 320 3.70 -28.26 -11.52
CA LYS A 320 4.07 -29.55 -10.92
C LYS A 320 5.35 -30.11 -11.52
N ASP A 321 6.22 -30.62 -10.67
CA ASP A 321 7.36 -31.47 -11.00
C ASP A 321 6.90 -32.88 -11.42
N ASN A 322 7.43 -33.35 -12.54
CA ASN A 322 7.16 -34.69 -13.06
C ASN A 322 8.31 -35.65 -12.77
N THR A 323 9.54 -35.14 -12.63
CA THR A 323 10.71 -35.89 -12.13
C THR A 323 11.64 -34.98 -11.32
N GLY A 324 12.15 -35.49 -10.20
CA GLY A 324 12.96 -34.75 -9.22
C GLY A 324 12.12 -34.15 -8.09
N PHE A 325 12.49 -32.96 -7.64
CA PHE A 325 11.74 -32.12 -6.70
C PHE A 325 12.01 -30.65 -7.02
N CYS A 326 11.09 -29.73 -6.73
CA CYS A 326 11.36 -28.29 -6.78
C CYS A 326 10.72 -27.58 -5.59
N ARG A 327 11.51 -26.79 -4.85
CA ARG A 327 11.03 -26.07 -3.66
C ARG A 327 10.23 -24.80 -3.99
N GLN A 328 10.55 -24.15 -5.11
CA GLN A 328 9.90 -22.92 -5.58
C GLN A 328 9.89 -22.89 -7.12
N TYR A 329 8.84 -22.29 -7.69
CA TYR A 329 8.72 -22.01 -9.12
C TYR A 329 8.85 -20.51 -9.37
N PHE A 330 9.33 -20.15 -10.57
CA PHE A 330 9.48 -18.77 -11.03
C PHE A 330 8.54 -18.55 -12.22
N TYR A 331 7.63 -17.59 -12.09
CA TYR A 331 6.62 -17.28 -13.09
C TYR A 331 6.97 -16.04 -13.91
N SER A 332 6.57 -16.02 -15.18
CA SER A 332 6.66 -14.83 -16.04
C SER A 332 5.60 -14.85 -17.15
N THR A 333 5.30 -13.68 -17.72
CA THR A 333 4.33 -13.52 -18.82
C THR A 333 5.03 -13.02 -20.08
N SER A 334 4.58 -13.46 -21.25
CA SER A 334 5.04 -12.93 -22.55
C SER A 334 4.48 -11.54 -22.87
N ASP A 335 3.36 -11.15 -22.25
CA ASP A 335 2.71 -9.85 -22.48
C ASP A 335 1.92 -9.40 -21.23
N PRO A 336 2.50 -8.52 -20.39
CA PRO A 336 1.83 -8.00 -19.20
C PRO A 336 0.71 -6.98 -19.51
N SER A 337 0.54 -6.55 -20.77
CA SER A 337 -0.65 -5.77 -21.17
C SER A 337 -1.87 -6.65 -21.42
N VAL A 338 -1.67 -7.96 -21.61
CA VAL A 338 -2.72 -8.96 -21.75
C VAL A 338 -2.98 -9.67 -20.42
N ALA A 339 -1.94 -10.18 -19.77
CA ALA A 339 -2.06 -10.80 -18.45
C ALA A 339 -0.75 -10.75 -17.65
N THR A 340 -0.83 -10.36 -16.39
CA THR A 340 0.26 -10.46 -15.42
C THR A 340 0.24 -11.79 -14.67
N VAL A 341 1.35 -12.19 -14.05
CA VAL A 341 1.44 -13.31 -13.11
C VAL A 341 2.32 -12.92 -11.92
N ASP A 342 1.95 -13.34 -10.71
CA ASP A 342 2.70 -13.07 -9.48
C ASP A 342 3.65 -14.23 -9.07
N ALA A 343 4.26 -14.10 -7.88
CA ALA A 343 5.21 -15.10 -7.37
C ALA A 343 4.55 -16.43 -6.93
N ASP A 344 3.26 -16.41 -6.62
CA ASP A 344 2.48 -17.60 -6.22
C ASP A 344 1.82 -18.29 -7.43
N GLY A 345 1.88 -17.66 -8.61
CA GLY A 345 1.36 -18.18 -9.87
C GLY A 345 -0.09 -17.77 -10.14
N VAL A 346 -0.60 -16.75 -9.46
CA VAL A 346 -1.91 -16.16 -9.79
C VAL A 346 -1.75 -15.31 -11.04
N VAL A 347 -2.49 -15.67 -12.09
CA VAL A 347 -2.56 -14.95 -13.36
C VAL A 347 -3.76 -14.00 -13.31
N THR A 348 -3.53 -12.72 -13.61
CA THR A 348 -4.57 -11.68 -13.67
C THR A 348 -4.73 -11.20 -15.11
N ALA A 349 -5.96 -11.25 -15.62
CA ALA A 349 -6.28 -10.75 -16.96
C ALA A 349 -6.28 -9.20 -16.97
N THR A 350 -5.37 -8.61 -17.74
CA THR A 350 -5.11 -7.16 -17.76
C THR A 350 -5.74 -6.47 -18.98
N GLY A 351 -5.86 -7.17 -20.11
CA GLY A 351 -6.42 -6.61 -21.33
C GLY A 351 -6.53 -7.62 -22.47
N LYS A 352 -7.26 -7.27 -23.53
CA LYS A 352 -7.63 -8.21 -24.59
C LYS A 352 -6.44 -8.74 -25.42
N GLY A 353 -6.23 -10.06 -25.48
CA GLY A 353 -5.21 -10.69 -26.33
C GLY A 353 -4.96 -12.18 -26.04
N GLU A 354 -3.79 -12.68 -26.43
CA GLU A 354 -3.23 -13.95 -25.93
C GLU A 354 -1.89 -13.67 -25.24
N ALA A 355 -1.65 -14.28 -24.09
CA ALA A 355 -0.36 -14.30 -23.42
C ALA A 355 0.09 -15.74 -23.15
N THR A 356 1.40 -15.95 -23.12
CA THR A 356 2.01 -17.21 -22.69
C THR A 356 2.59 -17.00 -21.30
N ILE A 357 2.08 -17.74 -20.33
CA ILE A 357 2.58 -17.78 -18.96
C ILE A 357 3.63 -18.89 -18.89
N SER A 358 4.82 -18.52 -18.44
CA SER A 358 5.98 -19.38 -18.26
C SER A 358 6.10 -19.76 -16.79
N CYS A 359 6.40 -21.02 -16.52
CA CYS A 359 6.75 -21.53 -15.19
C CYS A 359 8.12 -22.24 -15.28
N GLU A 360 9.05 -21.88 -14.41
CA GLU A 360 10.45 -22.31 -14.47
C GLU A 360 10.99 -22.71 -13.09
N THR A 361 11.91 -23.66 -13.03
CA THR A 361 12.58 -24.12 -11.80
C THR A 361 13.91 -23.39 -11.58
N PHE A 362 14.49 -23.50 -10.38
CA PHE A 362 15.78 -22.87 -10.05
C PHE A 362 16.95 -23.30 -10.96
N ASN A 363 16.85 -24.46 -11.63
CA ASN A 363 17.83 -24.99 -12.57
C ASN A 363 17.40 -24.89 -14.05
N GLY A 364 16.39 -24.08 -14.38
CA GLY A 364 16.00 -23.77 -15.76
C GLY A 364 15.17 -24.83 -16.48
N VAL A 365 14.60 -25.82 -15.77
CA VAL A 365 13.54 -26.66 -16.34
C VAL A 365 12.26 -25.84 -16.40
N LYS A 366 11.53 -25.93 -17.51
CA LYS A 366 10.49 -24.96 -17.88
C LYS A 366 9.32 -25.63 -18.59
N ASP A 367 8.12 -25.15 -18.32
CA ASP A 367 6.93 -25.40 -19.14
C ASP A 367 6.09 -24.11 -19.29
N THR A 368 5.18 -24.08 -20.25
CA THR A 368 4.40 -22.89 -20.62
C THR A 368 2.93 -23.20 -20.88
N CYS A 369 2.05 -22.34 -20.38
CA CYS A 369 0.62 -22.39 -20.63
C CYS A 369 0.13 -21.09 -21.31
N LYS A 370 -0.94 -21.18 -22.10
CA LYS A 370 -1.54 -20.01 -22.78
C LYS A 370 -2.82 -19.56 -22.09
N VAL A 371 -2.95 -18.25 -21.95
CA VAL A 371 -4.20 -17.57 -21.58
C VAL A 371 -4.69 -16.71 -22.75
N SER A 372 -5.98 -16.79 -23.05
CA SER A 372 -6.68 -15.85 -23.92
C SER A 372 -7.55 -14.93 -23.06
N VAL A 373 -7.59 -13.63 -23.38
CA VAL A 373 -8.35 -12.62 -22.63
C VAL A 373 -9.32 -11.90 -23.55
N LYS A 374 -10.59 -11.88 -23.15
CA LYS A 374 -11.68 -11.10 -23.75
C LYS A 374 -12.08 -9.92 -22.86
N VAL A 375 -12.77 -8.93 -23.40
CA VAL A 375 -13.31 -7.80 -22.63
C VAL A 375 -14.69 -8.15 -22.08
N VAL A 376 -15.54 -8.81 -22.88
CA VAL A 376 -16.97 -8.94 -22.57
C VAL A 376 -17.27 -10.23 -21.81
N ASP A 377 -17.28 -10.15 -20.47
CA ASP A 377 -17.86 -11.20 -19.61
C ASP A 377 -19.39 -11.17 -19.72
N TYR A 378 -19.93 -11.79 -20.78
CA TYR A 378 -21.37 -11.88 -21.03
C TYR A 378 -22.09 -12.83 -20.05
N THR A 379 -21.39 -13.41 -19.07
CA THR A 379 -21.95 -14.38 -18.12
C THR A 379 -22.39 -13.79 -16.78
N LYS A 380 -22.09 -12.52 -16.54
CA LYS A 380 -22.43 -11.76 -15.32
C LYS A 380 -23.38 -10.60 -15.63
N PRO A 381 -24.07 -10.03 -14.62
CA PRO A 381 -24.84 -8.81 -14.79
C PRO A 381 -23.98 -7.61 -15.20
N TYR A 382 -24.58 -6.61 -15.84
CA TYR A 382 -23.90 -5.39 -16.29
C TYR A 382 -24.36 -4.13 -15.55
N THR A 383 -23.39 -3.26 -15.24
CA THR A 383 -23.59 -1.90 -14.73
C THR A 383 -23.19 -0.87 -15.78
N SER A 384 -23.69 0.36 -15.70
CA SER A 384 -23.31 1.47 -16.57
C SER A 384 -21.79 1.65 -16.63
N LYS A 385 -21.14 1.51 -15.47
CA LYS A 385 -19.69 1.59 -15.26
C LYS A 385 -18.93 0.43 -15.92
N LEU A 386 -19.50 -0.78 -15.95
CA LEU A 386 -18.92 -1.92 -16.66
C LEU A 386 -19.10 -1.80 -18.18
N VAL A 387 -20.27 -1.32 -18.65
CA VAL A 387 -20.48 -0.96 -20.06
C VAL A 387 -19.43 0.08 -20.49
N ALA A 388 -19.25 1.14 -19.69
CA ALA A 388 -18.30 2.22 -19.97
C ALA A 388 -16.86 1.71 -20.12
N ARG A 389 -16.36 0.94 -19.13
CA ARG A 389 -15.02 0.35 -19.19
C ARG A 389 -14.86 -0.55 -20.42
N ASN A 390 -15.81 -1.45 -20.65
CA ASN A 390 -15.70 -2.43 -21.71
C ASN A 390 -15.78 -1.77 -23.10
N CYS A 391 -16.57 -0.71 -23.25
CA CYS A 391 -16.58 0.14 -24.45
C CYS A 391 -15.23 0.84 -24.65
N GLN A 392 -14.62 1.40 -23.59
CA GLN A 392 -13.31 2.06 -23.64
C GLN A 392 -12.18 1.08 -24.01
N GLU A 393 -12.14 -0.12 -23.41
CA GLU A 393 -11.18 -1.17 -23.75
C GLU A 393 -11.32 -1.62 -25.22
N LEU A 394 -12.55 -1.84 -25.70
CA LEU A 394 -12.81 -2.22 -27.10
C LEU A 394 -12.46 -1.10 -28.08
N ALA A 395 -12.75 0.16 -27.76
CA ALA A 395 -12.39 1.30 -28.58
C ALA A 395 -10.87 1.53 -28.63
N ALA A 396 -10.16 1.35 -27.51
CA ALA A 396 -8.71 1.41 -27.45
C ALA A 396 -8.04 0.25 -28.23
N LYS A 397 -8.65 -0.94 -28.24
CA LYS A 397 -8.16 -2.10 -29.00
C LYS A 397 -8.44 -2.02 -30.50
N TYR A 398 -9.54 -1.38 -30.90
CA TYR A 398 -10.03 -1.32 -32.29
C TYR A 398 -10.29 0.11 -32.78
N PRO A 399 -9.33 1.05 -32.65
CA PRO A 399 -9.58 2.48 -32.76
C PRO A 399 -9.94 2.98 -34.16
N GLU A 400 -9.73 2.18 -35.22
CA GLU A 400 -10.20 2.51 -36.58
C GLU A 400 -11.66 2.08 -36.82
N LEU A 401 -12.12 1.03 -36.13
CA LEU A 401 -13.42 0.41 -36.34
C LEU A 401 -14.47 0.89 -35.33
N ILE A 402 -14.06 1.18 -34.09
CA ILE A 402 -14.92 1.58 -32.98
C ILE A 402 -14.60 3.01 -32.56
N LYS A 403 -15.61 3.89 -32.57
CA LYS A 403 -15.58 5.23 -31.97
C LYS A 403 -16.65 5.30 -30.88
N LEU A 404 -16.32 5.95 -29.76
CA LEU A 404 -17.28 6.23 -28.69
C LEU A 404 -17.82 7.65 -28.82
N ASP A 405 -19.04 7.83 -28.32
CA ASP A 405 -19.74 9.10 -28.16
C ASP A 405 -20.72 8.99 -26.98
N THR A 406 -21.31 10.11 -26.57
CA THR A 406 -22.38 10.16 -25.55
C THR A 406 -23.61 10.83 -26.15
N ILE A 407 -24.74 10.14 -26.21
CA ILE A 407 -25.97 10.69 -26.84
C ILE A 407 -26.77 11.60 -25.90
N GLY A 408 -26.46 11.56 -24.61
CA GLY A 408 -27.02 12.39 -23.56
C GLY A 408 -26.63 11.83 -22.20
N THR A 409 -27.04 12.48 -21.12
CA THR A 409 -27.01 11.91 -19.78
C THR A 409 -28.39 11.40 -19.40
N SER A 410 -28.44 10.38 -18.54
CA SER A 410 -29.64 9.94 -17.86
C SER A 410 -30.15 10.97 -16.84
N THR A 411 -31.24 10.62 -16.17
CA THR A 411 -31.90 11.38 -15.13
C THR A 411 -31.02 11.66 -13.91
N CYS A 412 -30.14 10.72 -13.53
CA CYS A 412 -29.12 10.92 -12.48
C CYS A 412 -27.79 11.48 -13.01
N GLY A 413 -27.67 11.78 -14.31
CA GLY A 413 -26.46 12.37 -14.90
C GLY A 413 -25.44 11.35 -15.46
N THR A 414 -25.82 10.09 -15.60
CA THR A 414 -24.96 9.01 -16.13
C THR A 414 -24.89 9.06 -17.65
N ASP A 415 -23.69 8.99 -18.24
CA ASP A 415 -23.50 9.03 -19.70
C ASP A 415 -24.21 7.86 -20.42
N ILE A 416 -25.06 8.18 -21.39
CA ILE A 416 -25.72 7.20 -22.28
C ILE A 416 -24.80 6.99 -23.49
N ILE A 417 -24.02 5.90 -23.43
CA ILE A 417 -22.90 5.64 -24.34
C ILE A 417 -23.38 5.17 -25.71
N LEU A 418 -22.84 5.79 -26.76
CA LEU A 418 -22.95 5.36 -28.15
C LEU A 418 -21.63 4.76 -28.63
N VAL A 419 -21.70 3.52 -29.08
CA VAL A 419 -20.65 2.80 -29.78
C VAL A 419 -20.94 2.90 -31.29
N ARG A 420 -20.20 3.75 -32.00
CA ARG A 420 -20.21 3.82 -33.46
C ARG A 420 -19.22 2.79 -34.01
N MET A 421 -19.74 1.75 -34.66
CA MET A 421 -18.95 0.60 -35.14
C MET A 421 -19.08 0.44 -36.66
N GLY A 422 -17.99 0.69 -37.38
CA GLY A 422 -17.95 0.65 -38.84
C GLY A 422 -17.46 1.96 -39.46
N THR A 423 -17.44 1.98 -40.79
CA THR A 423 -16.85 3.07 -41.60
C THR A 423 -17.70 3.45 -42.82
N GLY A 424 -18.83 2.78 -43.05
CA GLY A 424 -19.69 3.01 -44.21
C GLY A 424 -20.80 4.04 -43.96
N GLU A 425 -21.35 4.57 -45.06
CA GLU A 425 -22.33 5.66 -45.05
C GLU A 425 -23.72 5.22 -44.58
N LYS A 426 -24.11 3.96 -44.80
CA LYS A 426 -25.41 3.45 -44.32
C LYS A 426 -25.39 3.31 -42.80
N LYS A 427 -26.39 3.88 -42.13
CA LYS A 427 -26.50 3.82 -40.67
C LYS A 427 -27.62 2.89 -40.23
N ALA A 428 -27.41 2.20 -39.12
CA ALA A 428 -28.45 1.44 -38.44
C ALA A 428 -28.32 1.63 -36.93
N ILE A 429 -29.44 1.74 -36.22
CA ILE A 429 -29.46 1.93 -34.76
C ILE A 429 -29.79 0.62 -34.05
N ILE A 430 -29.03 0.31 -33.00
CA ILE A 430 -29.20 -0.89 -32.17
C ILE A 430 -29.20 -0.47 -30.70
N THR A 431 -30.22 -0.89 -29.95
CA THR A 431 -30.35 -0.58 -28.52
C THR A 431 -30.47 -1.82 -27.65
N GLY A 432 -30.02 -1.73 -26.41
CA GLY A 432 -30.26 -2.68 -25.32
C GLY A 432 -30.51 -1.94 -24.01
N GLY A 433 -30.94 -2.67 -22.97
CA GLY A 433 -31.09 -2.14 -21.62
C GLY A 433 -32.01 -0.90 -21.52
N ILE A 434 -33.09 -0.85 -22.29
CA ILE A 434 -34.15 0.17 -22.16
C ILE A 434 -35.06 -0.10 -20.94
N HIS A 435 -35.26 -1.37 -20.63
CA HIS A 435 -35.77 -1.83 -19.34
C HIS A 435 -34.60 -2.42 -18.53
N SER A 436 -34.49 -2.09 -17.25
CA SER A 436 -33.30 -2.42 -16.44
C SER A 436 -33.13 -3.89 -16.09
N ARG A 437 -34.21 -4.60 -15.67
CA ARG A 437 -34.24 -6.06 -15.49
C ARG A 437 -34.01 -6.88 -16.77
N GLU A 438 -33.74 -6.25 -17.90
CA GLU A 438 -33.52 -6.92 -19.19
C GLU A 438 -32.03 -6.86 -19.58
N ASP A 439 -31.12 -6.84 -18.60
CA ASP A 439 -29.68 -6.62 -18.78
C ASP A 439 -29.00 -7.60 -19.75
N ILE A 440 -29.58 -8.80 -19.93
CA ILE A 440 -29.12 -9.81 -20.88
C ILE A 440 -29.12 -9.29 -22.33
N THR A 441 -29.91 -8.25 -22.61
CA THR A 441 -29.88 -7.48 -23.87
C THR A 441 -28.58 -6.68 -24.02
N VAL A 442 -28.07 -6.08 -22.93
CA VAL A 442 -26.77 -5.42 -22.86
C VAL A 442 -25.65 -6.43 -23.05
N ASN A 443 -25.70 -7.58 -22.35
CA ASN A 443 -24.74 -8.68 -22.52
C ASN A 443 -24.69 -9.16 -23.98
N TYR A 444 -25.86 -9.30 -24.61
CA TYR A 444 -25.99 -9.67 -26.02
C TYR A 444 -25.38 -8.63 -26.96
N VAL A 445 -25.70 -7.35 -26.77
CA VAL A 445 -25.20 -6.25 -27.61
C VAL A 445 -23.69 -6.06 -27.44
N MET A 446 -23.17 -6.06 -26.20
CA MET A 446 -21.74 -5.99 -25.90
C MET A 446 -20.97 -7.15 -26.54
N ARG A 447 -21.52 -8.37 -26.47
CA ARG A 447 -20.91 -9.54 -27.11
C ARG A 447 -20.89 -9.44 -28.63
N CYS A 448 -21.92 -8.85 -29.24
CA CYS A 448 -21.91 -8.56 -30.67
C CYS A 448 -20.78 -7.59 -31.04
N ILE A 449 -20.57 -6.51 -30.27
CA ILE A 449 -19.48 -5.55 -30.51
C ILE A 449 -18.11 -6.26 -30.49
N GLU A 450 -17.84 -7.05 -29.45
CA GLU A 450 -16.54 -7.74 -29.34
C GLU A 450 -16.34 -8.81 -30.43
N GLU A 451 -17.33 -9.70 -30.66
CA GLU A 451 -17.20 -10.76 -31.65
C GLU A 451 -17.19 -10.23 -33.10
N TYR A 452 -17.85 -9.12 -33.40
CA TYR A 452 -17.81 -8.51 -34.74
C TYR A 452 -16.48 -7.78 -34.98
N ALA A 453 -15.85 -7.21 -33.94
CA ALA A 453 -14.52 -6.62 -34.06
C ALA A 453 -13.44 -7.69 -34.24
N GLU A 454 -13.52 -8.80 -33.48
CA GLU A 454 -12.70 -10.00 -33.72
C GLU A 454 -12.86 -10.51 -35.16
N ALA A 455 -14.09 -10.61 -35.65
CA ALA A 455 -14.38 -11.05 -37.02
C ALA A 455 -13.78 -10.12 -38.09
N PHE A 456 -13.88 -8.80 -37.90
CA PHE A 456 -13.38 -7.78 -38.84
C PHE A 456 -11.86 -7.88 -39.03
N TYR A 457 -11.10 -7.96 -37.93
CA TYR A 457 -9.64 -8.03 -37.95
C TYR A 457 -9.07 -9.46 -38.12
N SER A 458 -9.90 -10.50 -38.11
CA SER A 458 -9.46 -11.86 -38.41
C SER A 458 -8.94 -12.00 -39.85
N ASN A 459 -8.00 -12.93 -40.07
CA ASN A 459 -7.47 -13.27 -41.41
C ASN A 459 -8.57 -13.62 -42.46
N SER A 460 -9.78 -13.98 -42.00
CA SER A 460 -10.92 -14.28 -42.87
C SER A 460 -11.81 -13.07 -43.14
N GLY A 461 -11.83 -12.10 -42.22
CA GLY A 461 -12.80 -11.00 -42.19
C GLY A 461 -14.25 -11.43 -41.95
N ARG A 462 -14.49 -12.68 -41.49
CA ARG A 462 -15.82 -13.34 -41.46
C ARG A 462 -16.38 -13.57 -40.06
N TYR A 463 -17.71 -13.55 -40.01
CA TYR A 463 -18.51 -14.04 -38.90
C TYR A 463 -19.47 -15.11 -39.42
N GLY A 464 -19.11 -16.38 -39.23
CA GLY A 464 -19.77 -17.50 -39.90
C GLY A 464 -19.73 -17.35 -41.43
N SER A 465 -20.89 -17.39 -42.08
CA SER A 465 -21.02 -17.21 -43.53
C SER A 465 -20.90 -15.75 -44.00
N PHE A 466 -20.99 -14.75 -43.12
CA PHE A 466 -20.98 -13.33 -43.47
C PHE A 466 -19.57 -12.73 -43.44
N LYS A 467 -19.26 -11.74 -44.29
CA LYS A 467 -17.96 -11.05 -44.31
C LYS A 467 -18.08 -9.66 -43.67
N ILE A 468 -18.01 -9.63 -42.34
CA ILE A 468 -18.13 -8.41 -41.51
C ILE A 468 -17.13 -7.32 -41.94
N SER A 469 -15.92 -7.70 -42.37
CA SER A 469 -14.91 -6.76 -42.88
C SER A 469 -15.26 -6.06 -44.19
N ASP A 470 -16.28 -6.52 -44.93
CA ASP A 470 -16.86 -5.79 -46.06
C ASP A 470 -18.14 -5.05 -45.62
N MET A 471 -18.97 -5.69 -44.80
CA MET A 471 -20.24 -5.14 -44.35
C MET A 471 -20.06 -3.87 -43.49
N LEU A 472 -19.09 -3.83 -42.58
CA LEU A 472 -18.76 -2.63 -41.78
C LEU A 472 -17.94 -1.56 -42.55
N LYS A 473 -17.83 -1.70 -43.89
CA LYS A 473 -17.39 -0.64 -44.81
C LYS A 473 -18.53 -0.09 -45.68
N GLU A 474 -19.64 -0.84 -45.80
CA GLU A 474 -20.90 -0.34 -46.35
C GLU A 474 -21.76 0.31 -45.26
N TRP A 475 -21.66 -0.21 -44.03
CA TRP A 475 -22.44 0.21 -42.86
C TRP A 475 -21.58 0.82 -41.74
N THR A 476 -22.21 1.69 -40.95
CA THR A 476 -21.82 2.06 -39.58
C THR A 476 -22.99 1.77 -38.65
N LEU A 477 -22.76 0.88 -37.68
CA LEU A 477 -23.72 0.55 -36.62
C LEU A 477 -23.63 1.61 -35.52
N TYR A 478 -24.77 2.16 -35.11
CA TYR A 478 -24.92 3.08 -33.99
C TYR A 478 -25.54 2.30 -32.83
N ILE A 479 -24.69 1.82 -31.94
CA ILE A 479 -25.06 0.87 -30.91
C ILE A 479 -25.10 1.59 -29.56
N VAL A 480 -26.25 1.61 -28.90
CA VAL A 480 -26.44 2.12 -27.54
C VAL A 480 -26.62 0.91 -26.61
N PRO A 481 -25.55 0.42 -25.93
CA PRO A 481 -25.61 -0.88 -25.27
C PRO A 481 -26.58 -0.91 -24.09
N VAL A 482 -26.70 0.22 -23.37
CA VAL A 482 -27.68 0.46 -22.31
C VAL A 482 -28.34 1.82 -22.53
N MET A 483 -29.67 1.84 -22.65
CA MET A 483 -30.47 3.07 -22.75
C MET A 483 -30.84 3.64 -21.37
N ASN A 484 -31.00 2.79 -20.37
CA ASN A 484 -31.39 3.14 -19.00
C ASN A 484 -30.24 2.82 -18.01
N PRO A 485 -29.13 3.59 -18.02
CA PRO A 485 -27.98 3.29 -17.19
C PRO A 485 -28.26 3.45 -15.69
N ASP A 486 -29.16 4.37 -15.30
CA ASP A 486 -29.56 4.50 -13.89
C ASP A 486 -30.32 3.26 -13.41
N GLY A 487 -31.31 2.81 -14.19
CA GLY A 487 -32.10 1.63 -13.88
C GLY A 487 -31.25 0.37 -13.81
N ILE A 488 -30.25 0.21 -14.68
CA ILE A 488 -29.37 -0.98 -14.65
C ILE A 488 -28.50 -1.02 -13.38
N ASP A 489 -28.04 0.14 -12.92
CA ASP A 489 -27.26 0.26 -11.67
C ASP A 489 -28.15 0.10 -10.42
N ILE A 490 -29.45 0.43 -10.52
CA ILE A 490 -30.48 0.07 -9.52
C ILE A 490 -30.69 -1.45 -9.47
N ALA A 491 -30.87 -2.10 -10.61
CA ALA A 491 -31.23 -3.51 -10.69
C ALA A 491 -30.07 -4.46 -10.33
N ASN A 492 -28.83 -4.08 -10.63
CA ASN A 492 -27.66 -4.98 -10.52
C ASN A 492 -26.70 -4.65 -9.36
N ASP A 493 -26.45 -3.38 -9.05
CA ASP A 493 -25.55 -2.96 -7.94
C ASP A 493 -26.31 -2.30 -6.76
N GLY A 494 -27.61 -2.00 -6.91
CA GLY A 494 -28.43 -1.35 -5.87
C GLY A 494 -27.99 0.08 -5.52
N MET A 495 -27.24 0.77 -6.40
CA MET A 495 -26.52 2.00 -6.03
C MET A 495 -27.41 3.21 -5.73
N ILE A 496 -28.67 3.21 -6.19
CA ILE A 496 -29.62 4.30 -5.99
C ILE A 496 -30.78 3.77 -5.14
N PRO A 497 -30.93 4.22 -3.87
CA PRO A 497 -31.99 3.74 -3.00
C PRO A 497 -33.36 4.28 -3.45
N LEU A 498 -34.17 3.41 -4.02
CA LEU A 498 -35.57 3.71 -4.35
C LEU A 498 -36.50 3.36 -3.19
N TYR A 499 -37.60 4.13 -3.09
CA TYR A 499 -38.57 4.03 -2.00
C TYR A 499 -40.00 3.84 -2.53
N LYS A 500 -40.78 3.00 -1.85
CA LYS A 500 -42.17 2.68 -2.16
C LYS A 500 -42.99 2.80 -0.88
N ASN A 501 -43.98 3.68 -0.89
CA ASN A 501 -44.78 4.05 0.30
C ASN A 501 -43.95 4.59 1.50
N GLY A 502 -42.71 5.02 1.27
CA GLY A 502 -41.79 5.54 2.30
C GLY A 502 -40.73 4.54 2.78
N GLU A 503 -40.88 3.25 2.48
CA GLU A 503 -39.89 2.20 2.78
C GLU A 503 -38.99 1.95 1.56
N PRO A 504 -37.72 1.51 1.74
CA PRO A 504 -36.88 1.08 0.63
C PRO A 504 -37.49 -0.09 -0.15
N LEU A 505 -37.21 -0.19 -1.45
CA LEU A 505 -37.53 -1.40 -2.22
C LEU A 505 -36.81 -2.63 -1.63
N SER A 506 -37.52 -3.76 -1.58
CA SER A 506 -36.91 -5.04 -1.20
C SER A 506 -35.96 -5.54 -2.30
N GLU A 507 -35.05 -6.46 -1.94
CA GLU A 507 -34.11 -7.10 -2.87
C GLU A 507 -34.83 -7.69 -4.11
N THR A 508 -36.00 -8.31 -3.90
CA THR A 508 -36.87 -8.82 -4.97
C THR A 508 -37.43 -7.73 -5.88
N GLU A 509 -37.75 -6.55 -5.36
CA GLU A 509 -38.29 -5.42 -6.12
C GLU A 509 -37.20 -4.61 -6.83
N LEU A 510 -35.98 -4.60 -6.31
CA LEU A 510 -34.80 -4.11 -7.03
C LEU A 510 -34.43 -5.06 -8.18
N PHE A 511 -34.43 -6.37 -7.92
CA PHE A 511 -34.13 -7.40 -8.91
C PHE A 511 -35.13 -7.45 -10.09
N ASP A 512 -36.41 -7.14 -9.85
CA ASP A 512 -37.46 -7.04 -10.88
C ASP A 512 -37.66 -5.58 -11.37
N TYR A 513 -36.74 -4.67 -11.05
CA TYR A 513 -36.89 -3.25 -11.41
C TYR A 513 -36.70 -3.01 -12.91
N LYS A 514 -37.62 -2.27 -13.53
CA LYS A 514 -37.69 -2.07 -15.00
C LYS A 514 -37.39 -0.64 -15.47
N ASN A 515 -37.71 0.35 -14.65
CA ASN A 515 -37.96 1.73 -15.07
C ASN A 515 -36.73 2.64 -14.91
N THR A 516 -36.84 3.92 -15.29
CA THR A 516 -35.85 4.96 -14.95
C THR A 516 -35.75 5.17 -13.43
N SER A 517 -34.74 5.91 -12.95
CA SER A 517 -34.64 6.36 -11.55
C SER A 517 -35.84 7.20 -11.07
N THR A 518 -36.63 7.77 -11.98
CA THR A 518 -37.92 8.46 -11.73
C THR A 518 -39.15 7.53 -11.72
N GLY A 519 -38.98 6.23 -11.98
CA GLY A 519 -40.06 5.26 -12.07
C GLY A 519 -40.83 5.28 -13.39
N VAL A 520 -40.28 5.85 -14.47
CA VAL A 520 -40.90 5.90 -15.80
C VAL A 520 -40.47 4.69 -16.65
N ASN A 521 -41.45 4.06 -17.29
CA ASN A 521 -41.22 3.05 -18.31
C ASN A 521 -40.81 3.74 -19.63
N LEU A 522 -39.52 3.69 -19.99
CA LEU A 522 -39.00 4.34 -21.19
C LEU A 522 -39.71 3.88 -22.47
N ASN A 523 -40.04 2.59 -22.61
CA ASN A 523 -40.77 2.08 -23.77
C ASN A 523 -42.29 2.34 -23.69
N ARG A 524 -42.71 3.31 -22.88
CA ARG A 524 -44.04 3.98 -22.89
C ARG A 524 -43.93 5.51 -22.95
N ASN A 525 -42.73 6.08 -23.09
CA ASN A 525 -42.52 7.53 -23.02
C ASN A 525 -42.33 8.21 -24.40
N PHE A 526 -42.25 7.48 -25.51
CA PHE A 526 -42.03 8.06 -26.84
C PHE A 526 -43.30 8.71 -27.42
N PRO A 527 -43.19 9.71 -28.30
CA PRO A 527 -44.34 10.38 -28.92
C PRO A 527 -44.95 9.53 -30.06
N PHE A 528 -45.51 8.38 -29.70
CA PHE A 528 -46.33 7.52 -30.56
C PHE A 528 -47.66 7.27 -29.86
N GLU A 529 -48.71 7.99 -30.26
CA GLU A 529 -50.06 7.85 -29.69
C GLU A 529 -50.05 7.91 -28.14
N TRP A 530 -49.18 8.76 -27.56
CA TRP A 530 -48.86 8.76 -26.13
C TRP A 530 -50.08 9.17 -25.28
N GLY A 531 -50.34 8.43 -24.20
CA GLY A 531 -51.51 8.65 -23.34
C GLY A 531 -52.84 8.21 -23.96
N TYR A 532 -52.83 7.45 -25.07
CA TYR A 532 -54.01 6.77 -25.60
C TYR A 532 -54.70 5.94 -24.50
N GLU A 533 -56.03 6.04 -24.36
CA GLU A 533 -56.77 5.39 -23.27
C GLU A 533 -56.78 3.85 -23.36
N ASP A 534 -55.79 3.23 -22.72
CA ASP A 534 -55.72 1.79 -22.45
C ASP A 534 -55.43 1.58 -20.93
N PRO A 535 -56.35 0.94 -20.18
CA PRO A 535 -56.26 0.83 -18.72
C PRO A 535 -55.18 -0.16 -18.25
N ASP A 536 -54.65 -1.03 -19.12
CA ASP A 536 -53.59 -1.98 -18.77
C ASP A 536 -52.18 -1.37 -18.89
N ILE A 537 -52.05 -0.14 -19.40
CA ILE A 537 -50.78 0.58 -19.55
C ILE A 537 -50.74 1.99 -18.92
N ASN A 538 -51.87 2.67 -18.73
CA ASN A 538 -51.90 4.07 -18.29
C ASN A 538 -51.89 4.25 -16.76
N ALA A 539 -50.80 3.84 -16.09
CA ALA A 539 -50.55 4.36 -14.74
C ALA A 539 -50.26 5.87 -14.80
N THR A 540 -50.88 6.63 -13.89
CA THR A 540 -50.77 8.10 -13.81
C THR A 540 -49.80 8.56 -12.71
N THR A 541 -49.20 7.63 -11.98
CA THR A 541 -48.23 7.86 -10.90
C THR A 541 -47.05 6.89 -11.04
N PRO A 542 -45.81 7.28 -10.66
CA PRO A 542 -44.64 6.41 -10.67
C PRO A 542 -44.86 5.04 -10.02
N ASP A 543 -44.47 3.99 -10.73
CA ASP A 543 -44.55 2.60 -10.30
C ASP A 543 -43.31 1.80 -10.79
N ILE A 544 -43.37 0.47 -10.71
CA ILE A 544 -42.29 -0.44 -11.11
C ILE A 544 -42.40 -0.94 -12.56
N ASP A 545 -43.51 -0.70 -13.27
CA ASP A 545 -43.82 -1.43 -14.52
C ASP A 545 -44.51 -0.62 -15.64
N SER A 546 -45.38 0.34 -15.31
CA SER A 546 -46.34 0.89 -16.27
C SER A 546 -46.40 2.42 -16.38
N TYR A 547 -45.85 3.18 -15.43
CA TYR A 547 -45.93 4.65 -15.47
C TYR A 547 -45.31 5.26 -16.74
N ILE A 548 -46.11 5.99 -17.51
CA ILE A 548 -45.78 6.47 -18.87
C ILE A 548 -45.01 7.81 -18.91
N GLY A 549 -44.78 8.44 -17.76
CA GLY A 549 -44.17 9.77 -17.61
C GLY A 549 -45.17 10.90 -17.38
N LYS A 550 -44.67 12.15 -17.39
CA LYS A 550 -45.49 13.37 -17.17
C LYS A 550 -46.00 14.01 -18.47
N SER A 551 -45.34 13.68 -19.58
CA SER A 551 -45.66 14.05 -20.95
C SER A 551 -45.03 13.00 -21.86
N GLU A 552 -45.39 13.00 -23.15
CA GLU A 552 -44.52 12.41 -24.15
C GLU A 552 -43.12 13.02 -24.09
N ALA A 553 -42.11 12.20 -24.37
CA ALA A 553 -40.69 12.50 -24.26
C ALA A 553 -40.33 13.29 -22.99
N SER A 554 -40.85 12.90 -21.82
CA SER A 554 -40.52 13.57 -20.56
C SER A 554 -39.11 13.27 -20.07
N GLU A 555 -38.61 12.05 -20.30
CA GLU A 555 -37.34 11.57 -19.73
C GLU A 555 -36.13 11.91 -20.64
N PRO A 556 -34.95 12.22 -20.07
CA PRO A 556 -33.77 12.59 -20.86
C PRO A 556 -33.22 11.43 -21.71
N GLU A 557 -33.39 10.18 -21.29
CA GLU A 557 -32.99 8.99 -22.05
C GLU A 557 -33.81 8.86 -23.36
N THR A 558 -35.13 9.08 -23.27
CA THR A 558 -36.04 9.15 -24.43
C THR A 558 -35.62 10.28 -25.37
N LYS A 559 -35.34 11.48 -24.84
CA LYS A 559 -34.88 12.64 -25.64
C LYS A 559 -33.54 12.37 -26.33
N ALA A 560 -32.62 11.63 -25.70
CA ALA A 560 -31.33 11.30 -26.27
C ALA A 560 -31.45 10.42 -27.53
N ILE A 561 -32.33 9.41 -27.50
CA ILE A 561 -32.62 8.58 -28.68
C ILE A 561 -33.40 9.34 -29.76
N ILE A 562 -34.38 10.17 -29.36
CA ILE A 562 -35.12 11.01 -30.33
C ILE A 562 -34.14 11.88 -31.12
N ARG A 563 -33.30 12.65 -30.40
CA ARG A 563 -32.31 13.54 -31.02
C ARG A 563 -31.28 12.78 -31.86
N LEU A 564 -30.83 11.60 -31.42
CA LEU A 564 -29.91 10.77 -32.20
C LEU A 564 -30.49 10.39 -33.57
N CYS A 565 -31.79 10.07 -33.64
CA CYS A 565 -32.48 9.77 -34.89
C CYS A 565 -32.76 11.02 -35.74
N GLU A 566 -33.03 12.17 -35.12
CA GLU A 566 -33.16 13.46 -35.82
C GLU A 566 -31.81 13.91 -36.45
N GLU A 567 -30.69 13.59 -35.79
CA GLU A 567 -29.33 13.87 -36.25
C GLU A 567 -28.81 12.87 -37.31
N ASN A 568 -29.49 11.73 -37.55
CA ASN A 568 -28.98 10.65 -38.41
C ASN A 568 -30.06 9.91 -39.20
N GLU A 569 -29.97 9.92 -40.53
CA GLU A 569 -30.78 9.01 -41.36
C GLU A 569 -30.36 7.54 -41.11
N PHE A 570 -31.24 6.79 -40.46
CA PHE A 570 -31.09 5.35 -40.21
C PHE A 570 -31.91 4.53 -41.20
N GLU A 571 -31.34 3.46 -41.74
CA GLU A 571 -32.04 2.51 -42.62
C GLU A 571 -32.93 1.54 -41.84
N TRP A 572 -32.58 1.22 -40.60
CA TRP A 572 -33.37 0.37 -39.70
C TRP A 572 -32.97 0.52 -38.22
N MET A 573 -33.88 0.10 -37.34
CA MET A 573 -33.74 0.06 -35.88
C MET A 573 -33.95 -1.36 -35.35
N PHE A 574 -33.05 -1.87 -34.51
CA PHE A 574 -33.28 -3.04 -33.65
C PHE A 574 -33.23 -2.64 -32.17
N SER A 575 -34.28 -2.97 -31.43
CA SER A 575 -34.37 -2.81 -29.98
C SER A 575 -34.43 -4.19 -29.34
N PHE A 576 -33.43 -4.51 -28.51
CA PHE A 576 -33.36 -5.79 -27.84
C PHE A 576 -34.04 -5.74 -26.47
N HIS A 577 -34.91 -6.72 -26.25
CA HIS A 577 -35.81 -6.86 -25.12
C HIS A 577 -35.84 -8.31 -24.62
N ILE A 578 -36.55 -8.55 -23.52
CA ILE A 578 -37.12 -9.86 -23.16
C ILE A 578 -38.59 -9.65 -22.71
N LYS A 579 -39.51 -10.61 -22.79
CA LYS A 579 -39.38 -12.06 -23.00
C LYS A 579 -40.61 -12.66 -23.68
N GLY A 580 -40.33 -13.67 -24.52
CA GLY A 580 -41.28 -14.47 -25.27
C GLY A 580 -40.68 -15.15 -26.52
N ASN A 581 -39.41 -14.87 -26.88
CA ASN A 581 -38.80 -15.27 -28.15
C ASN A 581 -39.62 -14.73 -29.35
N MET A 582 -40.02 -13.46 -29.27
CA MET A 582 -40.93 -12.78 -30.22
C MET A 582 -40.23 -11.70 -31.04
N LEU A 583 -40.77 -11.44 -32.24
CA LEU A 583 -40.35 -10.37 -33.13
C LEU A 583 -41.54 -9.47 -33.50
N TYR A 584 -41.56 -8.25 -32.97
CA TYR A 584 -42.52 -7.20 -33.32
C TYR A 584 -41.91 -6.31 -34.40
N TRP A 585 -42.66 -6.07 -35.48
CA TRP A 585 -42.09 -5.55 -36.74
C TRP A 585 -42.94 -4.47 -37.45
N ALA A 586 -44.21 -4.30 -37.04
CA ALA A 586 -45.16 -3.43 -37.73
C ALA A 586 -46.39 -3.11 -36.85
N ASP A 587 -46.93 -1.91 -36.99
CA ASP A 587 -48.18 -1.45 -36.38
C ASP A 587 -49.27 -1.21 -37.43
N THR A 588 -50.54 -1.21 -37.04
CA THR A 588 -51.67 -1.02 -37.97
C THR A 588 -51.61 0.28 -38.77
N VAL A 589 -50.89 1.28 -38.24
CA VAL A 589 -50.70 2.61 -38.84
C VAL A 589 -49.47 2.73 -39.75
N ASN A 590 -48.47 1.84 -39.64
CA ASN A 590 -47.15 2.00 -40.30
C ASN A 590 -46.59 0.73 -40.97
N LYS A 591 -47.35 -0.38 -40.98
CA LYS A 591 -46.97 -1.71 -41.53
C LYS A 591 -46.47 -1.80 -42.99
N ASN A 592 -46.39 -0.69 -43.72
CA ASN A 592 -46.00 -0.62 -45.13
C ASN A 592 -44.53 -0.19 -45.34
N ALA A 593 -43.74 -0.04 -44.27
CA ALA A 593 -42.32 0.31 -44.34
C ALA A 593 -41.54 -0.65 -45.28
N GLU A 594 -40.73 -0.09 -46.17
CA GLU A 594 -40.06 -0.88 -47.22
C GLU A 594 -39.13 -1.94 -46.61
N LYS A 595 -39.11 -3.16 -47.18
CA LYS A 595 -38.31 -4.32 -46.74
C LYS A 595 -38.62 -4.84 -45.32
N ALA A 596 -39.46 -4.19 -44.51
CA ALA A 596 -39.72 -4.60 -43.13
C ALA A 596 -40.20 -6.06 -43.01
N GLU A 597 -41.17 -6.48 -43.82
CA GLU A 597 -41.64 -7.88 -43.88
C GLU A 597 -40.54 -8.85 -44.35
N LEU A 598 -39.69 -8.45 -45.30
CA LEU A 598 -38.58 -9.28 -45.77
C LEU A 598 -37.55 -9.50 -44.65
N MET A 599 -37.15 -8.43 -43.96
CA MET A 599 -36.24 -8.49 -42.81
C MET A 599 -36.85 -9.31 -41.67
N ALA A 600 -38.13 -9.12 -41.36
CA ALA A 600 -38.85 -9.91 -40.35
C ALA A 600 -38.78 -11.42 -40.65
N ASN A 601 -39.16 -11.81 -41.86
CA ASN A 601 -39.10 -13.20 -42.31
C ASN A 601 -37.66 -13.77 -42.29
N ARG A 602 -36.64 -12.96 -42.59
CA ARG A 602 -35.24 -13.38 -42.51
C ARG A 602 -34.77 -13.59 -41.06
N LEU A 603 -35.18 -12.75 -40.12
CA LEU A 603 -34.91 -12.93 -38.69
C LEU A 603 -35.60 -14.19 -38.15
N VAL A 604 -36.89 -14.38 -38.42
CA VAL A 604 -37.66 -15.59 -38.05
C VAL A 604 -36.99 -16.86 -38.57
N VAL A 605 -36.66 -16.92 -39.86
CA VAL A 605 -36.10 -18.13 -40.49
C VAL A 605 -34.71 -18.50 -39.93
N ASN A 606 -33.85 -17.51 -39.63
CA ASN A 606 -32.47 -17.77 -39.21
C ASN A 606 -32.29 -17.80 -37.68
N CYS A 607 -32.86 -16.82 -36.97
CA CYS A 607 -32.68 -16.63 -35.53
C CYS A 607 -33.71 -17.37 -34.66
N LYS A 608 -34.84 -17.80 -35.26
CA LYS A 608 -35.92 -18.60 -34.62
C LYS A 608 -36.82 -17.87 -33.63
N PHE A 609 -36.94 -16.55 -33.79
CA PHE A 609 -38.03 -15.77 -33.19
C PHE A 609 -39.39 -16.14 -33.80
N ASN A 610 -40.43 -16.09 -32.96
CA ASN A 610 -41.83 -16.16 -33.37
C ASN A 610 -42.27 -14.79 -33.92
N LEU A 611 -42.89 -14.76 -35.11
CA LEU A 611 -43.35 -13.50 -35.70
C LEU A 611 -44.64 -13.02 -35.02
N MET A 612 -44.66 -11.80 -34.49
CA MET A 612 -45.89 -11.21 -33.99
C MET A 612 -46.81 -10.74 -35.13
N ARG A 613 -48.11 -10.78 -34.86
CA ARG A 613 -49.12 -10.07 -35.66
C ARG A 613 -48.82 -8.57 -35.61
N THR A 614 -49.23 -7.84 -36.65
CA THR A 614 -49.20 -6.38 -36.67
C THR A 614 -49.88 -5.80 -35.42
N SER A 615 -49.18 -4.94 -34.68
CA SER A 615 -49.65 -4.36 -33.42
C SER A 615 -50.77 -3.34 -33.63
N THR A 616 -51.74 -3.32 -32.73
CA THR A 616 -52.77 -2.28 -32.63
C THR A 616 -52.29 -1.13 -31.76
N VAL A 617 -52.71 0.10 -32.03
CA VAL A 617 -52.31 1.33 -31.30
C VAL A 617 -52.32 1.19 -29.77
N ALA A 618 -53.39 0.64 -29.18
CA ALA A 618 -53.54 0.49 -27.73
C ALA A 618 -52.32 -0.23 -27.09
N GLY A 619 -52.08 -1.49 -27.44
CA GLY A 619 -50.91 -2.26 -27.01
C GLY A 619 -49.56 -1.85 -27.60
N ALA A 620 -49.47 -0.65 -28.18
CA ALA A 620 -48.27 -0.08 -28.82
C ALA A 620 -47.97 1.38 -28.41
N SER A 621 -48.87 2.05 -27.68
CA SER A 621 -48.73 3.46 -27.26
C SER A 621 -47.43 3.70 -26.50
N GLY A 622 -46.77 4.81 -26.79
CA GLY A 622 -45.54 5.24 -26.13
C GLY A 622 -44.27 4.46 -26.51
N GLY A 623 -44.36 3.49 -27.43
CA GLY A 623 -43.25 2.61 -27.78
C GLY A 623 -42.24 3.18 -28.78
N MET A 624 -40.96 2.94 -28.54
CA MET A 624 -39.82 3.49 -29.29
C MET A 624 -39.78 3.03 -30.74
N GLU A 625 -39.97 1.73 -30.99
CA GLU A 625 -39.87 1.18 -32.34
C GLU A 625 -41.13 1.51 -33.14
N ASN A 626 -42.26 1.70 -32.45
CA ASN A 626 -43.53 2.15 -33.00
C ASN A 626 -43.43 3.62 -33.45
N TRP A 627 -42.85 4.47 -32.59
CA TRP A 627 -42.45 5.84 -32.94
C TRP A 627 -41.51 5.89 -34.13
N PHE A 628 -40.41 5.11 -34.12
CA PHE A 628 -39.46 5.08 -35.23
C PHE A 628 -40.12 4.68 -36.57
N ARG A 629 -40.97 3.64 -36.56
CA ARG A 629 -41.74 3.22 -37.74
C ARG A 629 -42.73 4.29 -38.21
N GLN A 630 -43.37 5.03 -37.29
CA GLN A 630 -44.29 6.14 -37.62
C GLN A 630 -43.56 7.35 -38.21
N GLN A 631 -42.48 7.79 -37.56
CA GLN A 631 -41.76 9.02 -37.88
C GLN A 631 -40.93 8.89 -39.17
N TYR A 632 -40.29 7.74 -39.41
CA TYR A 632 -39.33 7.57 -40.50
C TYR A 632 -39.82 6.61 -41.61
N ASN A 633 -40.89 5.84 -41.39
CA ASN A 633 -41.37 4.80 -42.32
C ASN A 633 -40.27 3.77 -42.74
N LYS A 634 -39.27 3.58 -41.87
CA LYS A 634 -38.17 2.61 -42.02
C LYS A 634 -38.44 1.37 -41.14
N PRO A 635 -37.85 0.20 -41.45
CA PRO A 635 -37.96 -1.00 -40.61
C PRO A 635 -37.44 -0.78 -39.17
N GLY A 636 -38.33 -0.87 -38.19
CA GLY A 636 -38.00 -0.86 -36.75
C GLY A 636 -38.53 -2.12 -36.07
N PHE A 637 -37.76 -2.75 -35.19
CA PHE A 637 -38.11 -4.03 -34.58
C PHE A 637 -37.82 -4.07 -33.08
N CYS A 638 -38.80 -4.53 -32.30
CA CYS A 638 -38.57 -5.01 -30.93
C CYS A 638 -38.33 -6.53 -30.99
N ILE A 639 -37.24 -6.98 -30.38
CA ILE A 639 -36.74 -8.35 -30.45
C ILE A 639 -36.60 -8.91 -29.03
N GLU A 640 -37.56 -9.74 -28.61
CA GLU A 640 -37.51 -10.42 -27.31
C GLU A 640 -36.59 -11.65 -27.42
N LEU A 641 -35.43 -11.62 -26.76
CA LEU A 641 -34.33 -12.57 -27.00
C LEU A 641 -34.55 -14.01 -26.50
N MET A 642 -35.47 -14.23 -25.55
CA MET A 642 -35.63 -15.52 -24.84
C MET A 642 -37.08 -15.77 -24.41
N GLU A 643 -37.45 -17.04 -24.19
CA GLU A 643 -38.82 -17.47 -23.85
C GLU A 643 -39.18 -17.28 -22.37
N ASP A 644 -38.23 -17.58 -21.46
CA ASP A 644 -38.45 -17.56 -20.02
C ASP A 644 -38.56 -16.13 -19.45
N GLN A 645 -39.09 -15.99 -18.23
CA GLN A 645 -38.90 -14.76 -17.44
C GLN A 645 -37.42 -14.50 -17.11
N TRP A 646 -37.12 -13.24 -16.76
CA TRP A 646 -35.91 -12.83 -16.07
C TRP A 646 -35.66 -13.68 -14.80
N SER A 647 -34.38 -13.94 -14.48
CA SER A 647 -33.97 -14.74 -13.31
C SER A 647 -32.48 -14.49 -13.01
N SER A 648 -32.06 -14.42 -11.74
CA SER A 648 -30.68 -14.05 -11.36
C SER A 648 -29.58 -14.91 -12.00
N GLU A 649 -29.86 -16.19 -12.24
CA GLU A 649 -28.94 -17.12 -12.90
C GLU A 649 -28.97 -17.04 -14.45
N VAL A 650 -29.69 -16.10 -15.08
CA VAL A 650 -29.92 -16.13 -16.54
C VAL A 650 -28.65 -15.88 -17.35
N ASN A 651 -27.79 -14.95 -16.93
CA ASN A 651 -26.54 -14.62 -17.64
C ASN A 651 -25.51 -15.77 -17.54
N LYS A 652 -25.50 -16.50 -16.44
CA LYS A 652 -24.74 -17.77 -16.29
C LYS A 652 -25.15 -18.84 -17.31
N TYR A 653 -26.39 -18.78 -17.82
CA TYR A 653 -26.90 -19.64 -18.88
C TYR A 653 -27.14 -18.89 -20.21
N PHE A 654 -26.49 -17.73 -20.40
CA PHE A 654 -26.69 -16.78 -21.52
C PHE A 654 -26.89 -17.47 -22.88
N GLU A 655 -25.93 -18.31 -23.31
CA GLU A 655 -25.94 -18.88 -24.66
C GLU A 655 -27.16 -19.77 -24.95
N LYS A 656 -27.65 -20.47 -23.91
CA LYS A 656 -28.87 -21.28 -23.99
C LYS A 656 -30.10 -20.39 -23.99
N LYS A 657 -30.15 -19.39 -23.10
CA LYS A 657 -31.29 -18.50 -22.91
C LYS A 657 -31.57 -17.66 -24.15
N VAL A 658 -30.57 -16.97 -24.70
CA VAL A 658 -30.72 -16.16 -25.92
C VAL A 658 -30.59 -16.96 -27.22
N ASN A 659 -30.42 -18.30 -27.15
CA ASN A 659 -30.15 -19.16 -28.31
C ASN A 659 -29.02 -18.62 -29.21
N TRP A 660 -27.85 -18.30 -28.61
CA TRP A 660 -26.77 -17.52 -29.24
C TRP A 660 -26.32 -18.09 -30.58
N ALA A 661 -26.30 -19.42 -30.74
CA ALA A 661 -25.96 -20.10 -31.98
C ALA A 661 -26.86 -19.75 -33.19
N LYS A 662 -28.03 -19.14 -32.95
CA LYS A 662 -28.98 -18.65 -33.97
C LYS A 662 -29.11 -17.13 -33.94
N THR A 663 -29.28 -16.54 -32.76
CA THR A 663 -29.58 -15.10 -32.61
C THR A 663 -28.37 -14.20 -32.88
N ARG A 664 -27.13 -14.67 -32.71
CA ARG A 664 -25.88 -13.91 -32.97
C ARG A 664 -25.77 -13.25 -34.35
N TYR A 665 -26.56 -13.70 -35.32
CA TYR A 665 -26.60 -13.18 -36.68
C TYR A 665 -27.65 -12.08 -36.91
N ALA A 666 -28.48 -11.72 -35.92
CA ALA A 666 -29.60 -10.79 -36.11
C ALA A 666 -29.16 -9.45 -36.72
N ILE A 667 -28.23 -8.74 -36.07
CA ILE A 667 -27.66 -7.46 -36.53
C ILE A 667 -27.04 -7.60 -37.94
N VAL A 668 -26.39 -8.74 -38.21
CA VAL A 668 -25.77 -9.05 -39.51
C VAL A 668 -26.81 -9.30 -40.61
N LEU A 669 -27.96 -9.89 -40.27
CA LEU A 669 -29.11 -10.04 -41.17
C LEU A 669 -29.77 -8.68 -41.44
N GLY A 670 -29.80 -7.78 -40.45
CA GLY A 670 -30.18 -6.38 -40.63
C GLY A 670 -29.35 -5.71 -41.73
N MET A 671 -28.02 -5.67 -41.57
CA MET A 671 -27.08 -5.14 -42.57
C MET A 671 -27.14 -5.84 -43.95
N ARG A 672 -27.75 -7.02 -44.05
CA ARG A 672 -27.83 -7.79 -45.30
C ARG A 672 -29.16 -7.63 -46.06
N TYR A 673 -30.21 -7.18 -45.39
CA TYR A 673 -31.57 -7.11 -45.96
C TYR A 673 -32.26 -5.74 -45.82
N GLY A 674 -31.65 -4.80 -45.06
CA GLY A 674 -31.88 -3.36 -45.22
C GLY A 674 -31.20 -2.84 -46.49
#